data_AF-A0A1Y1YKU3-F1
#
_entry.id   AF-A0A1Y1YKU3-F1
#
_cell.length_a   1.000
_cell.length_b   1.000
_cell.length_c   1.000
_cell.angle_alpha   90.00
_cell.angle_beta   90.00
_cell.angle_gamma   90.00
#
_symmetry.space_group_name_H-M   'P 1'
#
loop_
_entity.id
_entity.type
_entity.pdbx_description
1 polymer ?
#
loop_
_entity_poly.entity_id
_entity_poly.type
_entity_poly.pdbx_seq_one_letter_code
_entity_poly.pdbx_strand_id
1 'polypeptide(L)'
;MASKHSTTDSHKSARVSAVAAARAKESRQASAHDNRNESPSASSSSSMGAADEEYEDAEQDLPVMSGESEANNQQLCTWRYSSKTVLSESKAQVTIVLEKTATVSLIGCFHLVVLKGAININGANITANPRERDINRSYCVYVPSTHPVIAIRGLDNRSEIILLHCSDALPFAKTCPLFSGIWNAGSEGTVDRSFAFVRESNDDPLKRPLVPDIVGQDWISRIDEYAETFATTMIIGPPSSGKSVFSRRLLNRYLTGFGRKSPPLPSVFYLDLDPNMPEYTPHGQVSLLQVREVNLGPSFTHAAPIPGPSSCDASNVLIRAHPLPYRGYLEDRDHFLACVDDLFQTYVDLKRQYPSIPLIINTTGLDLTSNLDILLRMILRIRLQNLFHIGNLPSDESSVKAYATVKAIALETRTTFTSFAPVPSTQSSTHTATDLRSMQTLSYFHSTGLTVSTPPHRTYSSKPLSFLTPWEFTYSEVSTSCQGFIGFLILSEETPPLQLRTALNGCIVQILETSDPSLQSQFGNLPRTKKSNIPYIDKCKDDSTKPLDPRTSRLICTALIRGFLPEKGVVQLLVPKTHEVLMYGLDPRKTVLVFGCCEYPEWAYMEDAYYDVSHMQDGCEADEGVRQDGVDLPPWVESVAKMDGLGSLNAVRRVRKFHSD
;
A
#
# COMPACT_ATOMS: atom_id res chain seq x y z
N MET A 1 -20.14 49.26 -70.42
CA MET A 1 -21.57 49.11 -70.78
C MET A 1 -22.07 47.76 -70.26
N ALA A 2 -23.38 47.65 -70.01
CA ALA A 2 -24.26 46.47 -69.81
C ALA A 2 -23.71 45.02 -70.03
N SER A 3 -24.25 43.93 -69.46
CA SER A 3 -25.28 43.68 -68.40
C SER A 3 -25.63 42.17 -68.37
N LYS A 4 -25.65 41.56 -67.17
CA LYS A 4 -26.45 40.37 -66.72
C LYS A 4 -26.24 38.94 -67.28
N HIS A 5 -26.06 38.02 -66.31
CA HIS A 5 -26.59 36.63 -66.18
C HIS A 5 -26.27 35.59 -67.29
N SER A 6 -26.00 34.30 -67.02
CA SER A 6 -25.88 33.49 -65.79
C SER A 6 -24.71 32.47 -65.99
N THR A 7 -24.39 31.48 -65.15
CA THR A 7 -25.02 30.86 -63.96
C THR A 7 -23.92 30.47 -62.93
N THR A 8 -24.20 29.63 -61.94
CA THR A 8 -23.24 29.14 -60.93
C THR A 8 -23.11 27.63 -60.94
N ASP A 9 -21.89 27.11 -60.82
CA ASP A 9 -21.65 25.79 -60.22
C ASP A 9 -20.37 25.82 -59.38
N SER A 10 -20.42 25.29 -58.15
CA SER A 10 -19.30 25.39 -57.21
C SER A 10 -19.14 24.10 -56.41
N HIS A 11 -18.05 23.37 -56.65
CA HIS A 11 -17.66 22.24 -55.81
C HIS A 11 -17.36 22.71 -54.37
N LYS A 12 -18.22 22.32 -53.42
CA LYS A 12 -17.91 22.31 -51.98
C LYS A 12 -17.90 20.86 -51.49
N SER A 13 -16.71 20.35 -51.18
CA SER A 13 -16.58 19.09 -50.44
C SER A 13 -16.96 19.30 -48.97
N ALA A 14 -18.11 18.78 -48.56
CA ALA A 14 -18.50 18.77 -47.15
C ALA A 14 -17.69 17.69 -46.40
N ARG A 15 -17.00 18.07 -45.34
CA ARG A 15 -16.37 17.13 -44.40
C ARG A 15 -17.45 16.49 -43.53
N VAL A 16 -17.54 15.16 -43.54
CA VAL A 16 -18.44 14.40 -42.66
C VAL A 16 -17.70 14.05 -41.36
N SER A 17 -18.36 14.22 -40.22
CA SER A 17 -17.81 13.90 -38.89
C SER A 17 -17.69 12.39 -38.67
N ALA A 18 -16.58 11.95 -38.05
CA ALA A 18 -16.31 10.55 -37.73
C ALA A 18 -17.41 9.87 -36.88
N VAL A 19 -18.16 10.65 -36.10
CA VAL A 19 -19.27 10.18 -35.26
C VAL A 19 -20.42 9.57 -36.09
N ALA A 20 -20.62 10.02 -37.33
CA ALA A 20 -21.64 9.47 -38.23
C ALA A 20 -21.22 8.12 -38.84
N ALA A 21 -19.92 7.86 -38.98
CA ALA A 21 -19.40 6.62 -39.55
C ALA A 21 -19.45 5.45 -38.55
N ALA A 22 -19.25 5.71 -37.26
CA ALA A 22 -19.30 4.68 -36.22
C ALA A 22 -20.68 4.02 -36.09
N ARG A 23 -21.76 4.82 -36.02
CA ARG A 23 -23.15 4.34 -35.87
C ARG A 23 -23.65 3.49 -37.05
N ALA A 24 -23.02 3.57 -38.21
CA ALA A 24 -23.37 2.73 -39.37
C ALA A 24 -22.77 1.31 -39.31
N LYS A 25 -21.91 1.02 -38.33
CA LYS A 25 -21.26 -0.28 -38.14
C LYS A 25 -21.98 -1.17 -37.12
N GLU A 26 -22.49 -0.58 -36.04
CA GLU A 26 -23.22 -1.27 -34.96
C GLU A 26 -24.56 -1.85 -35.43
N SER A 27 -25.27 -1.16 -36.35
CA SER A 27 -26.57 -1.61 -36.87
C SER A 27 -26.51 -2.82 -37.82
N ARG A 28 -25.32 -3.36 -38.13
CA ARG A 28 -25.14 -4.54 -38.99
C ARG A 28 -24.83 -5.84 -38.25
N GLN A 29 -24.66 -5.82 -36.92
CA GLN A 29 -24.40 -7.03 -36.13
C GLN A 29 -25.63 -7.52 -35.34
N ALA A 30 -26.73 -6.76 -35.33
CA ALA A 30 -27.94 -7.07 -34.55
C ALA A 30 -29.03 -7.88 -35.30
N SER A 31 -28.67 -8.65 -36.35
CA SER A 31 -29.66 -9.35 -37.19
C SER A 31 -29.21 -10.72 -37.73
N ALA A 32 -28.86 -11.65 -36.83
CA ALA A 32 -28.71 -13.08 -37.17
C ALA A 32 -28.71 -14.02 -35.95
N HIS A 33 -29.81 -14.11 -35.19
CA HIS A 33 -30.43 -15.38 -34.77
C HIS A 33 -31.56 -15.14 -33.75
N ASP A 34 -32.79 -15.45 -34.15
CA ASP A 34 -33.89 -15.76 -33.25
C ASP A 34 -34.72 -16.90 -33.87
N ASN A 35 -35.27 -17.76 -33.01
CA ASN A 35 -36.37 -18.73 -33.18
C ASN A 35 -36.11 -20.06 -32.43
N ARG A 36 -36.69 -20.24 -31.24
CA ARG A 36 -37.91 -21.09 -31.06
C ARG A 36 -38.40 -21.26 -29.61
N ASN A 37 -39.72 -21.07 -29.48
CA ASN A 37 -40.69 -21.75 -28.59
C ASN A 37 -40.69 -21.50 -27.06
N GLU A 38 -41.64 -20.64 -26.67
CA GLU A 38 -42.83 -20.91 -25.84
C GLU A 38 -42.75 -21.77 -24.55
N SER A 39 -43.22 -21.15 -23.45
CA SER A 39 -43.51 -21.71 -22.12
C SER A 39 -44.74 -22.66 -22.09
N PRO A 40 -44.99 -23.40 -20.98
CA PRO A 40 -45.87 -22.83 -19.94
C PRO A 40 -45.63 -23.28 -18.47
N SER A 41 -46.01 -22.38 -17.55
CA SER A 41 -46.44 -22.51 -16.12
C SER A 41 -46.41 -23.87 -15.37
N ALA A 42 -45.95 -23.87 -14.10
CA ALA A 42 -46.84 -23.83 -12.89
C ALA A 42 -46.16 -24.16 -11.52
N SER A 43 -46.78 -23.66 -10.44
CA SER A 43 -46.80 -24.15 -9.03
C SER A 43 -45.53 -24.20 -8.15
N SER A 44 -45.49 -23.26 -7.20
CA SER A 44 -45.19 -23.41 -5.75
C SER A 44 -44.54 -24.68 -5.17
N SER A 45 -43.48 -24.50 -4.37
CA SER A 45 -43.46 -24.93 -2.95
C SER A 45 -42.28 -24.34 -2.18
N SER A 46 -42.36 -24.37 -0.86
CA SER A 46 -41.44 -23.74 0.11
C SER A 46 -40.37 -24.70 0.65
N SER A 47 -39.14 -24.22 0.84
CA SER A 47 -38.25 -24.73 1.89
C SER A 47 -37.23 -23.70 2.33
N MET A 48 -36.93 -23.66 3.63
CA MET A 48 -35.84 -22.87 4.21
C MET A 48 -34.48 -23.35 3.66
N GLY A 49 -33.59 -22.40 3.41
CA GLY A 49 -32.16 -22.61 3.17
C GLY A 49 -31.43 -21.36 3.64
N ALA A 50 -30.30 -21.52 4.33
CA ALA A 50 -29.50 -20.38 4.76
C ALA A 50 -28.94 -19.65 3.53
N ALA A 51 -28.87 -18.32 3.61
CA ALA A 51 -28.14 -17.54 2.62
C ALA A 51 -26.67 -17.54 3.02
N ASP A 52 -25.90 -18.46 2.45
CA ASP A 52 -24.46 -18.31 2.34
C ASP A 52 -24.22 -17.17 1.34
N GLU A 53 -23.90 -15.97 1.84
CA GLU A 53 -23.40 -14.87 1.01
C GLU A 53 -21.94 -15.17 0.66
N GLU A 54 -21.73 -16.08 -0.29
CA GLU A 54 -20.45 -16.20 -0.99
C GLU A 54 -20.16 -14.86 -1.67
N TYR A 55 -19.24 -14.10 -1.08
CA TYR A 55 -18.57 -13.02 -1.79
C TYR A 55 -17.72 -13.65 -2.90
N GLU A 56 -18.28 -13.71 -4.11
CA GLU A 56 -17.52 -14.03 -5.32
C GLU A 56 -16.38 -13.00 -5.46
N ASP A 57 -15.18 -13.39 -4.99
CA ASP A 57 -13.94 -12.80 -5.45
C ASP A 57 -13.94 -12.96 -6.98
N ALA A 58 -14.15 -11.87 -7.70
CA ALA A 58 -14.10 -11.84 -9.16
C ALA A 58 -12.64 -11.91 -9.63
N GLU A 59 -11.97 -13.00 -9.26
CA GLU A 59 -10.79 -13.51 -9.96
C GLU A 59 -11.25 -13.86 -11.38
N GLN A 60 -11.17 -12.86 -12.26
CA GLN A 60 -11.17 -13.11 -13.69
C GLN A 60 -9.91 -13.92 -13.97
N ASP A 61 -10.09 -15.24 -14.17
CA ASP A 61 -9.10 -16.14 -14.77
C ASP A 61 -8.46 -15.41 -15.96
N LEU A 62 -7.25 -14.89 -15.75
CA LEU A 62 -6.52 -14.17 -16.79
C LEU A 62 -6.15 -15.22 -17.85
N PRO A 63 -6.72 -15.16 -19.06
CA PRO A 63 -6.28 -16.07 -20.10
C PRO A 63 -4.80 -15.76 -20.36
N VAL A 64 -3.95 -16.77 -20.23
CA VAL A 64 -2.51 -16.69 -20.57
C VAL A 64 -2.40 -16.49 -22.08
N MET A 65 -2.56 -15.23 -22.50
CA MET A 65 -2.43 -14.80 -23.87
C MET A 65 -0.94 -14.63 -24.18
N SER A 66 -0.33 -15.71 -24.66
CA SER A 66 0.95 -15.69 -25.37
C SER A 66 0.78 -14.99 -26.74
N GLY A 67 0.47 -13.71 -26.70
CA GLY A 67 0.35 -12.83 -27.85
C GLY A 67 1.17 -11.56 -27.62
N GLU A 68 2.17 -11.35 -28.47
CA GLU A 68 2.97 -10.12 -28.51
C GLU A 68 2.07 -8.94 -28.92
N SER A 69 1.42 -8.30 -27.94
CA SER A 69 0.89 -6.96 -28.15
C SER A 69 2.07 -6.00 -28.20
N GLU A 70 2.24 -5.30 -29.33
CA GLU A 70 3.25 -4.25 -29.46
C GLU A 70 3.02 -3.21 -28.34
N ALA A 71 3.94 -3.14 -27.39
CA ALA A 71 3.86 -2.19 -26.29
C ALA A 71 3.88 -0.76 -26.85
N ASN A 72 2.73 -0.10 -26.85
CA ASN A 72 2.57 1.26 -27.36
C ASN A 72 3.53 2.20 -26.61
N ASN A 73 4.55 2.68 -27.32
CA ASN A 73 5.60 3.52 -26.75
C ASN A 73 5.00 4.79 -26.12
N GLN A 74 5.11 4.95 -24.81
CA GLN A 74 4.53 6.07 -24.08
C GLN A 74 5.56 7.14 -23.80
N GLN A 75 5.22 8.41 -24.06
CA GLN A 75 6.08 9.53 -23.68
C GLN A 75 5.98 9.78 -22.17
N LEU A 76 7.10 9.57 -21.46
CA LEU A 76 7.22 9.78 -20.01
C LEU A 76 7.65 11.21 -19.66
N CYS A 77 8.43 11.88 -20.50
CA CYS A 77 8.83 13.27 -20.25
C CYS A 77 9.11 14.10 -21.52
N THR A 78 9.31 15.42 -21.34
CA THR A 78 9.52 16.40 -22.43
C THR A 78 10.96 16.92 -22.51
N TRP A 79 11.73 16.81 -21.43
CA TRP A 79 13.13 17.18 -21.34
C TRP A 79 14.00 16.34 -22.28
N ARG A 80 15.11 16.91 -22.75
CA ARG A 80 16.05 16.24 -23.66
C ARG A 80 17.47 16.35 -23.11
N TYR A 81 18.16 15.22 -23.12
CA TYR A 81 19.57 15.14 -22.76
C TYR A 81 20.42 15.88 -23.80
N SER A 82 21.21 16.88 -23.37
CA SER A 82 22.08 17.66 -24.24
C SER A 82 23.12 18.46 -23.45
N SER A 83 24.19 18.91 -24.12
CA SER A 83 25.18 19.84 -23.55
C SER A 83 24.63 21.23 -23.20
N LYS A 84 23.37 21.56 -23.55
CA LYS A 84 22.68 22.79 -23.15
C LYS A 84 21.84 22.62 -21.89
N THR A 85 21.40 21.38 -21.61
CA THR A 85 20.48 21.04 -20.52
C THR A 85 21.17 20.34 -19.36
N VAL A 86 22.36 19.77 -19.56
CA VAL A 86 23.23 19.24 -18.51
C VAL A 86 24.32 20.26 -18.20
N LEU A 87 24.44 20.67 -16.93
CA LEU A 87 25.46 21.63 -16.46
C LEU A 87 26.74 20.95 -16.01
N SER A 88 26.63 19.78 -15.37
CA SER A 88 27.76 18.94 -14.97
C SER A 88 27.33 17.50 -14.80
N GLU A 89 28.26 16.58 -15.00
CA GLU A 89 28.01 15.14 -14.93
C GLU A 89 29.22 14.39 -14.33
N SER A 90 28.96 13.45 -13.42
CA SER A 90 29.94 12.52 -12.87
C SER A 90 29.28 11.19 -12.43
N LYS A 91 30.06 10.20 -11.98
CA LYS A 91 29.53 8.97 -11.37
C LYS A 91 28.66 9.24 -10.14
N ALA A 92 28.98 10.26 -9.36
CA ALA A 92 28.23 10.58 -8.14
C ALA A 92 26.98 11.44 -8.39
N GLN A 93 26.96 12.27 -9.44
CA GLN A 93 25.88 13.25 -9.62
C GLN A 93 25.66 13.72 -11.07
N VAL A 94 24.46 14.20 -11.36
CA VAL A 94 24.12 14.95 -12.57
C VAL A 94 23.44 16.26 -12.18
N THR A 95 23.91 17.38 -12.73
CA THR A 95 23.26 18.68 -12.57
C THR A 95 22.57 19.05 -13.88
N ILE A 96 21.25 19.32 -13.84
CA ILE A 96 20.48 19.66 -15.03
C ILE A 96 19.71 20.98 -14.89
N VAL A 97 19.41 21.57 -16.05
CA VAL A 97 18.49 22.70 -16.20
C VAL A 97 17.12 22.18 -16.61
N LEU A 98 16.08 22.67 -15.93
CA LEU A 98 14.69 22.43 -16.25
C LEU A 98 13.97 23.77 -16.47
N GLU A 99 13.43 23.96 -17.68
CA GLU A 99 12.65 25.16 -18.03
C GLU A 99 11.23 25.09 -17.47
N LYS A 100 10.52 26.21 -17.50
CA LYS A 100 9.13 26.28 -17.06
C LYS A 100 8.25 25.32 -17.86
N THR A 101 7.38 24.59 -17.17
CA THR A 101 6.51 23.51 -17.65
C THR A 101 7.20 22.27 -18.23
N ALA A 102 8.50 22.32 -18.54
CA ALA A 102 9.26 21.14 -18.95
C ALA A 102 9.26 20.08 -17.84
N THR A 103 9.22 18.81 -18.26
CA THR A 103 9.18 17.63 -17.39
C THR A 103 10.36 16.73 -17.68
N VAL A 104 10.97 16.18 -16.63
CA VAL A 104 12.00 15.13 -16.70
C VAL A 104 11.56 13.94 -15.85
N SER A 105 11.72 12.74 -16.38
CA SER A 105 11.34 11.49 -15.72
C SER A 105 12.54 10.56 -15.64
N LEU A 106 12.63 9.82 -14.54
CA LEU A 106 13.76 8.95 -14.21
C LEU A 106 13.24 7.63 -13.64
N ILE A 107 14.03 6.57 -13.77
CA ILE A 107 13.81 5.28 -13.12
C ILE A 107 14.97 4.98 -12.16
N GLY A 108 14.68 4.37 -11.02
CA GLY A 108 15.67 4.06 -9.98
C GLY A 108 15.52 4.90 -8.70
N CYS A 109 16.61 5.04 -7.95
CA CYS A 109 16.66 5.77 -6.68
C CYS A 109 17.75 6.85 -6.69
N PHE A 110 17.43 8.05 -6.19
CA PHE A 110 18.34 9.19 -6.17
C PHE A 110 17.98 10.20 -5.08
N HIS A 111 18.96 11.04 -4.69
CA HIS A 111 18.68 12.23 -3.89
C HIS A 111 18.56 13.46 -4.78
N LEU A 112 17.49 14.23 -4.61
CA LEU A 112 17.15 15.43 -5.36
C LEU A 112 17.46 16.68 -4.54
N VAL A 113 18.20 17.63 -5.12
CA VAL A 113 18.51 18.95 -4.53
C VAL A 113 18.18 20.05 -5.52
N VAL A 114 17.54 21.13 -5.07
CA VAL A 114 17.17 22.29 -5.92
C VAL A 114 18.13 23.44 -5.64
N LEU A 115 19.03 23.73 -6.58
CA LEU A 115 20.02 24.80 -6.47
C LEU A 115 19.44 26.18 -6.80
N LYS A 116 18.51 26.22 -7.76
CA LYS A 116 17.94 27.46 -8.27
C LYS A 116 16.53 27.25 -8.78
N GLY A 117 15.68 28.26 -8.60
CA GLY A 117 14.29 28.24 -9.04
C GLY A 117 13.44 27.30 -8.21
N ALA A 118 12.44 26.70 -8.84
CA ALA A 118 11.45 25.85 -8.20
C ALA A 118 10.96 24.73 -9.12
N ILE A 119 10.69 23.57 -8.53
CA ILE A 119 10.15 22.38 -9.21
C ILE A 119 8.90 21.87 -8.50
N ASN A 120 8.08 21.12 -9.24
CA ASN A 120 7.05 20.25 -8.67
C ASN A 120 7.40 18.78 -8.92
N ILE A 121 7.25 17.93 -7.90
CA ILE A 121 7.35 16.47 -8.02
C ILE A 121 6.27 15.85 -7.11
N ASN A 122 5.41 14.99 -7.67
CA ASN A 122 4.35 14.30 -6.92
C ASN A 122 3.57 15.21 -5.93
N GLY A 123 3.17 16.41 -6.37
CA GLY A 123 2.45 17.39 -5.54
C GLY A 123 3.33 18.30 -4.67
N ALA A 124 4.57 17.91 -4.35
CA ALA A 124 5.53 18.70 -3.60
C ALA A 124 6.08 19.86 -4.43
N ASN A 125 6.12 21.08 -3.89
CA ASN A 125 6.76 22.25 -4.50
C ASN A 125 8.10 22.56 -3.82
N ILE A 126 9.20 22.14 -4.44
CA ILE A 126 10.53 22.29 -3.85
C ILE A 126 11.19 23.53 -4.49
N THR A 127 11.50 24.52 -3.66
CA THR A 127 12.19 25.76 -4.04
C THR A 127 13.64 25.73 -3.56
N ALA A 128 14.55 26.36 -4.31
CA ALA A 128 15.87 26.67 -3.79
C ALA A 128 15.75 27.65 -2.60
N ASN A 129 16.31 27.31 -1.44
CA ASN A 129 16.28 28.19 -0.26
C ASN A 129 17.63 28.92 -0.07
N PRO A 130 17.72 30.23 -0.35
CA PRO A 130 18.95 31.00 -0.18
C PRO A 130 19.15 31.58 1.24
N ARG A 131 18.28 31.26 2.22
CA ARG A 131 18.27 31.91 3.55
C ARG A 131 18.46 31.00 4.75
N GLU A 132 18.34 29.68 4.59
CA GLU A 132 18.67 28.73 5.65
C GLU A 132 20.15 28.32 5.57
N ARG A 133 20.71 27.88 6.71
CA ARG A 133 22.04 27.24 6.74
C ARG A 133 22.04 25.87 6.05
N ASP A 134 20.86 25.31 5.80
CA ASP A 134 20.63 24.07 5.05
C ASP A 134 20.77 24.28 3.54
N ILE A 135 21.99 24.62 3.11
CA ILE A 135 22.39 24.68 1.69
C ILE A 135 22.19 23.33 0.96
N ASN A 136 21.96 22.24 1.71
CA ASN A 136 21.88 20.86 1.22
C ASN A 136 20.59 20.11 1.65
N ARG A 137 19.41 20.74 1.71
CA ARG A 137 18.16 19.98 1.91
C ARG A 137 17.90 19.08 0.69
N SER A 138 18.24 17.80 0.82
CA SER A 138 17.99 16.77 -0.19
C SER A 138 16.66 16.05 0.06
N TYR A 139 16.13 15.43 -0.97
CA TYR A 139 14.93 14.61 -0.91
C TYR A 139 15.23 13.25 -1.54
N CYS A 140 14.99 12.16 -0.81
CA CYS A 140 15.16 10.82 -1.37
C CYS A 140 13.95 10.49 -2.27
N VAL A 141 14.21 10.09 -3.51
CA VAL A 141 13.19 9.82 -4.52
C VAL A 141 13.33 8.39 -5.00
N TYR A 142 12.22 7.66 -5.02
CA TYR A 142 12.15 6.26 -5.43
C TYR A 142 11.16 6.14 -6.58
N VAL A 143 11.66 5.79 -7.77
CA VAL A 143 10.83 5.58 -8.96
C VAL A 143 11.08 4.17 -9.50
N PRO A 144 10.46 3.13 -8.90
CA PRO A 144 10.51 1.77 -9.41
C PRO A 144 9.52 1.58 -10.57
N SER A 145 9.76 0.56 -11.41
CA SER A 145 8.82 0.13 -12.46
C SER A 145 7.52 -0.52 -11.96
N THR A 146 7.34 -0.64 -10.65
CA THR A 146 6.13 -1.22 -10.04
C THR A 146 4.97 -0.23 -10.00
N HIS A 147 5.24 1.07 -10.19
CA HIS A 147 4.29 2.17 -10.13
C HIS A 147 4.44 3.08 -11.36
N PRO A 148 3.44 3.93 -11.68
CA PRO A 148 3.59 4.97 -12.69
C PRO A 148 4.79 5.89 -12.42
N VAL A 149 5.55 6.17 -13.47
CA VAL A 149 6.79 6.96 -13.43
C VAL A 149 6.45 8.42 -13.13
N ILE A 150 6.85 8.89 -11.95
CA ILE A 150 6.64 10.27 -11.52
C ILE A 150 7.56 11.23 -12.29
N ALA A 151 6.99 12.33 -12.76
CA ALA A 151 7.74 13.37 -13.47
C ALA A 151 8.10 14.55 -12.55
N ILE A 152 9.32 15.06 -12.69
CA ILE A 152 9.77 16.33 -12.11
C ILE A 152 9.47 17.45 -13.10
N ARG A 153 8.74 18.49 -12.68
CA ARG A 153 8.30 19.60 -13.53
C ARG A 153 8.92 20.93 -13.11
N GLY A 154 9.46 21.70 -14.06
CA GLY A 154 9.96 23.05 -13.80
C GLY A 154 8.83 24.07 -13.59
N LEU A 155 8.92 24.90 -12.55
CA LEU A 155 7.94 25.94 -12.24
C LEU A 155 8.41 27.34 -12.66
N ASP A 156 9.72 27.59 -12.56
CA ASP A 156 10.36 28.84 -12.97
C ASP A 156 10.94 28.76 -14.38
N ASN A 157 11.22 29.92 -14.98
CA ASN A 157 11.82 30.03 -16.33
C ASN A 157 13.13 29.24 -16.47
N ARG A 158 13.89 29.08 -15.38
CA ARG A 158 15.12 28.30 -15.31
C ARG A 158 15.30 27.77 -13.88
N SER A 159 15.07 26.47 -13.70
CA SER A 159 15.37 25.76 -12.46
C SER A 159 16.62 24.91 -12.66
N GLU A 160 17.48 24.82 -11.64
CA GLU A 160 18.71 24.04 -11.67
C GLU A 160 18.68 23.04 -10.52
N ILE A 161 18.79 21.76 -10.83
CA ILE A 161 18.67 20.67 -9.86
C ILE A 161 19.86 19.70 -9.95
N ILE A 162 20.28 19.16 -8.80
CA ILE A 162 21.23 18.05 -8.72
C ILE A 162 20.45 16.76 -8.44
N LEU A 163 20.84 15.71 -9.15
CA LEU A 163 20.43 14.33 -8.95
C LEU A 163 21.68 13.55 -8.48
N LEU A 164 21.68 13.11 -7.22
CA LEU A 164 22.78 12.38 -6.59
C LEU A 164 22.53 10.87 -6.63
N HIS A 165 23.56 10.09 -6.92
CA HIS A 165 23.55 8.64 -6.80
C HIS A 165 23.25 8.20 -5.35
N CYS A 166 22.45 7.15 -5.20
CA CYS A 166 22.13 6.48 -3.95
C CYS A 166 22.28 4.96 -4.15
N SER A 167 23.38 4.39 -3.67
CA SER A 167 23.64 2.95 -3.73
C SER A 167 22.70 2.20 -2.79
N ASP A 168 21.90 1.28 -3.35
CA ASP A 168 20.97 0.36 -2.68
C ASP A 168 20.16 0.92 -1.50
N ALA A 169 19.13 1.71 -1.84
CA ALA A 169 18.15 2.15 -0.85
C ALA A 169 17.20 1.03 -0.37
N LEU A 170 17.08 -0.10 -1.09
CA LEU A 170 16.28 -1.28 -0.76
C LEU A 170 16.98 -2.57 -1.27
N PRO A 171 17.85 -3.23 -0.47
CA PRO A 171 18.80 -4.25 -0.93
C PRO A 171 18.20 -5.67 -1.00
N PHE A 172 16.96 -5.81 -1.47
CA PHE A 172 16.17 -7.05 -1.37
C PHE A 172 16.13 -7.92 -2.62
N ALA A 173 16.69 -7.46 -3.75
CA ALA A 173 16.62 -8.20 -5.02
C ALA A 173 17.28 -9.60 -4.97
N LYS A 174 18.20 -9.82 -4.01
CA LYS A 174 18.86 -11.11 -3.75
C LYS A 174 18.08 -12.06 -2.84
N THR A 175 17.18 -11.54 -2.01
CA THR A 175 16.37 -12.32 -1.05
C THR A 175 14.90 -12.46 -1.48
N CYS A 176 14.42 -11.61 -2.38
CA CYS A 176 13.04 -11.60 -2.86
C CYS A 176 12.94 -11.16 -4.33
N PRO A 177 12.46 -12.03 -5.25
CA PRO A 177 12.31 -11.70 -6.67
C PRO A 177 11.41 -10.49 -6.97
N LEU A 178 10.48 -10.13 -6.08
CA LEU A 178 9.63 -8.93 -6.21
C LEU A 178 10.44 -7.61 -6.23
N PHE A 179 11.69 -7.63 -5.76
CA PHE A 179 12.60 -6.49 -5.84
C PHE A 179 13.62 -6.61 -6.99
N SER A 180 13.59 -7.72 -7.75
CA SER A 180 14.46 -7.91 -8.90
C SER A 180 13.97 -7.09 -10.10
N GLY A 181 14.90 -6.44 -10.82
CA GLY A 181 14.59 -5.72 -12.04
C GLY A 181 13.63 -4.53 -11.90
N ILE A 182 13.33 -4.03 -10.69
CA ILE A 182 12.40 -2.90 -10.50
C ILE A 182 13.07 -1.51 -10.58
N TRP A 183 14.39 -1.44 -10.49
CA TRP A 183 15.18 -0.20 -10.44
C TRP A 183 15.83 0.14 -11.80
N ASN A 184 16.88 0.97 -11.80
CA ASN A 184 17.73 1.12 -12.99
C ASN A 184 18.53 -0.16 -13.23
N ALA A 185 18.58 -0.64 -14.48
CA ALA A 185 19.38 -1.81 -14.87
C ALA A 185 20.79 -1.45 -15.36
N GLY A 186 21.13 -0.16 -15.39
CA GLY A 186 22.29 0.36 -16.10
C GLY A 186 22.05 0.35 -17.62
N SER A 187 22.98 0.93 -18.37
CA SER A 187 23.04 0.76 -19.83
C SER A 187 24.48 0.80 -20.31
N GLU A 188 24.81 -0.06 -21.28
CA GLU A 188 26.14 -0.16 -21.83
C GLU A 188 26.64 1.20 -22.36
N GLY A 189 27.75 1.67 -21.79
CA GLY A 189 28.38 2.94 -22.19
C GLY A 189 27.89 4.20 -21.47
N THR A 190 26.90 4.13 -20.58
CA THR A 190 26.57 5.29 -19.71
C THR A 190 27.35 5.25 -18.40
N VAL A 191 27.33 6.39 -17.70
CA VAL A 191 27.87 6.50 -16.35
C VAL A 191 26.95 5.73 -15.40
N ASP A 192 27.43 4.60 -14.91
CA ASP A 192 26.69 3.74 -13.98
C ASP A 192 26.26 4.49 -12.71
N ARG A 193 24.96 4.42 -12.42
CA ARG A 193 24.24 5.10 -11.34
C ARG A 193 23.00 4.31 -10.98
N SER A 194 22.56 4.48 -9.74
CA SER A 194 21.27 4.00 -9.21
C SER A 194 20.02 4.55 -9.91
N PHE A 195 20.16 5.45 -10.88
CA PHE A 195 19.07 6.04 -11.65
C PHE A 195 19.46 6.28 -13.11
N ALA A 196 18.47 6.22 -14.00
CA ALA A 196 18.59 6.60 -15.41
C ALA A 196 17.47 7.56 -15.83
N PHE A 197 17.75 8.44 -16.80
CA PHE A 197 16.74 9.24 -17.46
C PHE A 197 15.93 8.38 -18.43
N VAL A 198 14.60 8.49 -18.42
CA VAL A 198 13.72 7.75 -19.33
C VAL A 198 12.76 8.75 -19.96
N ARG A 199 12.82 8.93 -21.28
CA ARG A 199 11.95 9.87 -22.01
C ARG A 199 10.71 9.18 -22.54
N GLU A 200 10.87 7.96 -23.02
CA GLU A 200 9.83 7.15 -23.64
C GLU A 200 9.91 5.73 -23.06
N SER A 201 8.79 5.00 -22.95
CA SER A 201 8.78 3.67 -22.31
C SER A 201 9.76 2.69 -22.97
N ASN A 202 9.96 2.81 -24.29
CA ASN A 202 10.89 1.97 -25.05
C ASN A 202 12.38 2.30 -24.80
N ASP A 203 12.70 3.42 -24.14
CA ASP A 203 14.07 3.73 -23.70
C ASP A 203 14.53 2.78 -22.58
N ASP A 204 13.60 2.12 -21.88
CA ASP A 204 13.92 1.19 -20.79
C ASP A 204 14.76 0.00 -21.30
N PRO A 205 15.94 -0.28 -20.72
CA PRO A 205 16.77 -1.43 -21.10
C PRO A 205 16.05 -2.78 -20.88
N LEU A 206 15.24 -2.88 -19.83
CA LEU A 206 14.49 -4.10 -19.48
C LEU A 206 13.14 -4.24 -20.21
N LYS A 207 12.78 -3.28 -21.08
CA LYS A 207 11.51 -3.25 -21.84
C LYS A 207 10.26 -3.43 -20.97
N ARG A 208 10.31 -2.93 -19.73
CA ARG A 208 9.18 -2.96 -18.80
C ARG A 208 8.06 -2.03 -19.31
N PRO A 209 6.79 -2.30 -18.97
CA PRO A 209 5.65 -1.51 -19.44
C PRO A 209 5.51 -0.20 -18.62
N LEU A 210 6.53 0.66 -18.72
CA LEU A 210 6.58 1.94 -18.00
C LEU A 210 5.49 2.89 -18.52
N VAL A 211 4.73 3.45 -17.58
CA VAL A 211 3.65 4.41 -17.85
C VAL A 211 3.88 5.69 -17.04
N PRO A 212 3.51 6.87 -17.57
CA PRO A 212 3.67 8.13 -16.83
C PRO A 212 2.59 8.29 -15.76
N ASP A 213 2.94 8.95 -14.66
CA ASP A 213 1.98 9.40 -13.64
C ASP A 213 1.11 10.58 -14.17
N ILE A 214 0.04 10.24 -14.89
CA ILE A 214 -0.89 11.21 -15.49
C ILE A 214 -1.91 11.66 -14.45
N VAL A 215 -1.82 12.94 -14.06
CA VAL A 215 -2.82 13.61 -13.20
C VAL A 215 -3.40 14.84 -13.91
N GLY A 216 -4.73 14.96 -13.88
CA GLY A 216 -5.44 16.05 -14.54
C GLY A 216 -5.16 17.44 -13.95
N GLN A 217 -5.28 18.48 -14.77
CA GLN A 217 -5.04 19.88 -14.33
C GLN A 217 -6.01 20.34 -13.23
N ASP A 218 -7.22 19.77 -13.18
CA ASP A 218 -8.20 20.08 -12.12
C ASP A 218 -7.70 19.60 -10.75
N TRP A 219 -7.16 18.37 -10.64
CA TRP A 219 -6.52 17.88 -9.42
C TRP A 219 -5.39 18.81 -8.95
N ILE A 220 -4.51 19.24 -9.87
CA ILE A 220 -3.40 20.14 -9.53
C ILE A 220 -3.94 21.46 -8.98
N SER A 221 -4.88 22.09 -9.70
CA SER A 221 -5.45 23.38 -9.32
C SER A 221 -6.18 23.35 -7.97
N ARG A 222 -6.86 22.24 -7.66
CA ARG A 222 -7.59 22.05 -6.41
C ARG A 222 -6.67 21.68 -5.24
N ILE A 223 -5.61 20.90 -5.45
CA ILE A 223 -4.60 20.64 -4.42
C ILE A 223 -3.94 21.96 -4.00
N ASP A 224 -3.66 22.85 -4.96
CA ASP A 224 -3.16 24.19 -4.69
C ASP A 224 -4.15 25.04 -3.87
N GLU A 225 -5.45 25.02 -4.21
CA GLU A 225 -6.53 25.71 -3.48
C GLU A 225 -6.70 25.20 -2.04
N TYR A 226 -6.89 23.89 -1.86
CA TYR A 226 -7.17 23.32 -0.55
C TYR A 226 -5.96 23.35 0.40
N ALA A 227 -4.74 23.37 -0.14
CA ALA A 227 -3.53 23.58 0.65
C ALA A 227 -3.49 24.93 1.37
N GLU A 228 -4.24 25.95 0.93
CA GLU A 228 -4.36 27.24 1.62
C GLU A 228 -5.25 27.16 2.89
N THR A 229 -6.04 26.09 3.07
CA THR A 229 -7.09 26.01 4.11
C THR A 229 -6.71 25.24 5.39
N PHE A 230 -5.62 24.45 5.36
CA PHE A 230 -5.15 23.59 6.46
C PHE A 230 -6.28 22.76 7.12
N ALA A 231 -7.15 22.18 6.29
CA ALA A 231 -8.43 21.62 6.68
C ALA A 231 -8.39 20.12 6.99
N THR A 232 -9.25 19.67 7.92
CA THR A 232 -9.61 18.25 8.07
C THR A 232 -10.36 17.78 6.83
N THR A 233 -9.74 16.88 6.07
CA THR A 233 -10.16 16.48 4.72
C THR A 233 -10.26 14.96 4.63
N MET A 234 -11.43 14.43 4.24
CA MET A 234 -11.63 13.01 3.98
C MET A 234 -11.78 12.75 2.48
N ILE A 235 -11.15 11.67 2.00
CA ILE A 235 -11.11 11.29 0.59
C ILE A 235 -11.77 9.90 0.44
N ILE A 236 -12.93 9.86 -0.23
CA ILE A 236 -13.76 8.68 -0.45
C ILE A 236 -13.86 8.32 -1.94
N GLY A 237 -14.26 7.09 -2.23
CA GLY A 237 -14.48 6.60 -3.60
C GLY A 237 -14.08 5.13 -3.78
N PRO A 238 -14.47 4.51 -4.90
CA PRO A 238 -14.28 3.08 -5.17
C PRO A 238 -12.79 2.65 -5.19
N PRO A 239 -12.51 1.34 -5.21
CA PRO A 239 -11.15 0.82 -5.39
C PRO A 239 -10.48 1.42 -6.64
N SER A 240 -9.16 1.55 -6.60
CA SER A 240 -8.32 2.00 -7.74
C SER A 240 -8.65 3.38 -8.35
N SER A 241 -9.50 4.21 -7.74
CA SER A 241 -9.86 5.54 -8.29
C SER A 241 -8.78 6.62 -8.18
N GLY A 242 -7.72 6.35 -7.41
CA GLY A 242 -6.60 7.29 -7.17
C GLY A 242 -6.60 7.97 -5.79
N LYS A 243 -7.43 7.54 -4.84
CA LYS A 243 -7.50 8.11 -3.46
C LYS A 243 -6.13 8.35 -2.83
N SER A 244 -5.32 7.30 -2.66
CA SER A 244 -3.99 7.40 -2.03
C SER A 244 -3.03 8.33 -2.80
N VAL A 245 -3.15 8.41 -4.13
CA VAL A 245 -2.39 9.36 -4.97
C VAL A 245 -2.80 10.80 -4.67
N PHE A 246 -4.09 11.09 -4.52
CA PHE A 246 -4.57 12.41 -4.12
C PHE A 246 -4.09 12.74 -2.69
N SER A 247 -4.28 11.82 -1.75
CA SER A 247 -3.85 11.94 -0.34
C SER A 247 -2.36 12.28 -0.25
N ARG A 248 -1.50 11.53 -0.96
CA ARG A 248 -0.05 11.74 -1.01
C ARG A 248 0.34 13.08 -1.63
N ARG A 249 -0.33 13.51 -2.72
CA ARG A 249 -0.05 14.79 -3.38
C ARG A 249 -0.49 16.00 -2.55
N LEU A 250 -1.63 15.91 -1.85
CA LEU A 250 -2.10 16.94 -0.92
C LEU A 250 -1.19 17.04 0.31
N LEU A 251 -0.80 15.90 0.89
CA LEU A 251 0.19 15.80 1.96
C LEU A 251 1.50 16.47 1.59
N ASN A 252 2.07 16.09 0.45
CA ASN A 252 3.29 16.68 -0.09
C ASN A 252 3.17 18.19 -0.29
N ARG A 253 1.99 18.68 -0.72
CA ARG A 253 1.75 20.11 -0.86
C ARG A 253 1.68 20.83 0.49
N TYR A 254 1.05 20.26 1.51
CA TYR A 254 1.05 20.85 2.85
C TYR A 254 2.47 20.96 3.43
N LEU A 255 3.30 19.92 3.28
CA LEU A 255 4.68 19.91 3.78
C LEU A 255 5.65 20.84 3.01
N THR A 256 5.28 21.25 1.80
CA THR A 256 6.13 22.13 0.95
C THR A 256 5.57 23.54 0.71
N GLY A 257 4.28 23.75 0.95
CA GLY A 257 3.60 25.03 0.80
C GLY A 257 3.41 25.48 -0.67
N PHE A 258 2.92 26.70 -0.82
CA PHE A 258 2.71 27.37 -2.10
C PHE A 258 3.25 28.82 -2.06
N GLY A 259 4.57 28.93 -2.02
CA GLY A 259 5.28 30.21 -2.06
C GLY A 259 4.92 31.11 -0.87
N ARG A 260 4.38 32.30 -1.15
CA ARG A 260 3.95 33.26 -0.11
C ARG A 260 2.49 33.07 0.34
N LYS A 261 1.70 32.22 -0.32
CA LYS A 261 0.27 32.06 -0.01
C LYS A 261 0.04 31.09 1.13
N SER A 262 0.65 29.91 1.06
CA SER A 262 0.70 28.94 2.16
C SER A 262 2.16 28.61 2.46
N PRO A 263 2.64 28.82 3.70
CA PRO A 263 3.97 28.38 4.10
C PRO A 263 4.03 26.84 4.18
N PRO A 264 5.22 26.23 4.04
CA PRO A 264 5.41 24.81 4.34
C PRO A 264 5.07 24.50 5.79
N LEU A 265 4.36 23.40 6.03
CA LEU A 265 4.09 22.89 7.37
C LEU A 265 5.20 21.95 7.85
N PRO A 266 5.53 21.94 9.15
CA PRO A 266 6.51 21.02 9.72
C PRO A 266 5.99 19.57 9.80
N SER A 267 4.67 19.39 9.78
CA SER A 267 4.03 18.08 9.80
C SER A 267 2.56 18.15 9.39
N VAL A 268 1.96 17.00 9.08
CA VAL A 268 0.55 16.79 8.76
C VAL A 268 0.08 15.53 9.49
N PHE A 269 -1.12 15.53 10.06
CA PHE A 269 -1.72 14.29 10.54
C PHE A 269 -2.32 13.51 9.37
N TYR A 270 -2.06 12.20 9.34
CA TYR A 270 -2.55 11.29 8.31
C TYR A 270 -3.27 10.13 9.00
N LEU A 271 -4.57 10.01 8.78
CA LEU A 271 -5.41 8.91 9.26
C LEU A 271 -5.67 7.97 8.08
N ASP A 272 -5.08 6.79 8.13
CA ASP A 272 -5.26 5.76 7.12
C ASP A 272 -6.28 4.73 7.60
N LEU A 273 -7.39 4.66 6.87
CA LEU A 273 -8.53 3.76 7.13
C LEU A 273 -8.62 2.66 6.06
N ASP A 274 -7.51 2.38 5.35
CA ASP A 274 -7.35 1.21 4.48
C ASP A 274 -6.42 0.18 5.14
N PRO A 275 -6.95 -0.91 5.73
CA PRO A 275 -6.12 -1.95 6.32
C PRO A 275 -5.45 -2.86 5.30
N ASN A 276 -5.90 -2.86 4.04
CA ASN A 276 -5.37 -3.73 3.00
C ASN A 276 -4.16 -3.08 2.30
N MET A 277 -4.26 -1.80 1.95
CA MET A 277 -3.20 -1.06 1.24
C MET A 277 -2.83 0.24 1.99
N PRO A 278 -2.39 0.17 3.27
CA PRO A 278 -1.98 1.36 4.02
C PRO A 278 -0.71 2.00 3.44
N GLU A 279 -0.51 3.28 3.67
CA GLU A 279 0.64 4.01 3.14
C GLU A 279 1.91 3.84 4.02
N TYR A 280 1.77 3.88 5.34
CA TYR A 280 2.90 4.03 6.27
C TYR A 280 3.15 2.87 7.24
N THR A 281 2.26 1.88 7.31
CA THR A 281 2.37 0.72 8.22
C THR A 281 2.33 -0.58 7.40
N PRO A 282 2.66 -1.77 7.93
CA PRO A 282 2.24 -3.02 7.29
C PRO A 282 0.70 -3.13 7.26
N HIS A 283 0.16 -4.02 6.43
CA HIS A 283 -1.28 -4.28 6.33
C HIS A 283 -1.86 -4.91 7.61
N GLY A 284 -3.18 -5.02 7.67
CA GLY A 284 -3.89 -5.56 8.83
C GLY A 284 -4.16 -4.56 9.95
N GLN A 285 -4.05 -3.26 9.68
CA GLN A 285 -4.28 -2.23 10.69
C GLN A 285 -4.77 -0.91 10.09
N VAL A 286 -5.53 -0.15 10.87
CA VAL A 286 -5.82 1.27 10.60
C VAL A 286 -5.03 2.14 11.56
N SER A 287 -4.56 3.31 11.10
CA SER A 287 -3.54 4.08 11.83
C SER A 287 -3.66 5.59 11.71
N LEU A 288 -3.27 6.29 12.78
CA LEU A 288 -3.03 7.73 12.82
C LEU A 288 -1.53 7.99 12.92
N LEU A 289 -0.99 8.77 11.98
CA LEU A 289 0.41 9.17 11.94
C LEU A 289 0.56 10.69 11.99
N GLN A 290 1.69 11.15 12.52
CA GLN A 290 2.22 12.47 12.26
C GLN A 290 3.32 12.35 11.20
N VAL A 291 3.00 12.74 9.97
CA VAL A 291 3.94 12.71 8.83
C VAL A 291 4.70 14.02 8.76
N ARG A 292 6.02 13.94 8.59
CA ARG A 292 6.97 15.07 8.56
C ARG A 292 7.80 15.11 7.28
N GLU A 293 7.95 13.94 6.64
CA GLU A 293 8.75 13.76 5.42
C GLU A 293 7.89 13.89 4.16
N VAL A 294 8.46 14.48 3.10
CA VAL A 294 7.81 14.53 1.78
C VAL A 294 7.88 13.14 1.15
N ASN A 295 6.73 12.59 0.79
CA ASN A 295 6.58 11.23 0.30
C ASN A 295 6.78 11.15 -1.23
N LEU A 296 7.97 10.72 -1.63
CA LEU A 296 8.41 10.62 -3.03
C LEU A 296 8.78 9.18 -3.41
N GLY A 297 8.04 8.19 -2.88
CA GLY A 297 8.19 6.77 -3.20
C GLY A 297 6.90 5.98 -2.95
N PRO A 298 6.87 4.67 -3.26
CA PRO A 298 5.78 3.78 -2.87
C PRO A 298 5.85 3.41 -1.37
N SER A 299 4.75 2.90 -0.81
CA SER A 299 4.60 2.56 0.62
C SER A 299 5.73 1.69 1.18
N PHE A 300 6.23 0.74 0.38
CA PHE A 300 7.36 -0.13 0.75
C PHE A 300 8.70 0.60 0.94
N THR A 301 8.81 1.92 0.73
CA THR A 301 10.00 2.70 1.11
C THR A 301 9.89 3.33 2.50
N HIS A 302 8.71 3.30 3.13
CA HIS A 302 8.45 4.03 4.37
C HIS A 302 7.50 3.34 5.39
N ALA A 303 7.12 2.08 5.16
CA ALA A 303 6.19 1.24 5.94
C ALA A 303 6.46 0.98 7.46
N ALA A 304 7.42 1.68 8.08
CA ALA A 304 7.97 1.39 9.41
C ALA A 304 8.39 2.68 10.14
N PRO A 305 7.44 3.59 10.45
CA PRO A 305 7.69 4.77 11.29
C PRO A 305 8.31 4.35 12.62
N ILE A 306 9.31 5.09 13.10
CA ILE A 306 10.03 4.72 14.32
C ILE A 306 9.15 5.06 15.54
N PRO A 307 8.92 4.12 16.47
CA PRO A 307 8.11 4.36 17.66
C PRO A 307 8.74 5.35 18.65
N GLY A 308 7.90 6.16 19.30
CA GLY A 308 8.28 7.07 20.38
C GLY A 308 8.64 8.49 19.92
N PRO A 309 9.04 9.38 20.86
CA PRO A 309 9.62 10.67 20.49
C PRO A 309 10.99 10.42 19.85
N SER A 310 11.03 10.50 18.52
CA SER A 310 12.26 10.31 17.75
C SER A 310 13.31 11.32 18.19
N SER A 311 14.55 10.85 18.40
CA SER A 311 15.70 11.74 18.65
C SER A 311 16.00 12.68 17.47
N CYS A 312 15.39 12.41 16.32
CA CYS A 312 15.32 13.29 15.17
C CYS A 312 13.90 13.84 14.99
N ASP A 313 13.73 15.16 15.07
CA ASP A 313 12.45 15.85 14.84
C ASP A 313 11.91 15.71 13.40
N ALA A 314 12.67 15.12 12.48
CA ALA A 314 12.33 15.05 11.06
C ALA A 314 11.55 13.80 10.63
N SER A 315 11.54 12.72 11.43
CA SER A 315 10.96 11.44 11.00
C SER A 315 9.45 11.31 11.22
N ASN A 316 8.79 10.48 10.41
CA ASN A 316 7.37 10.15 10.56
C ASN A 316 7.14 9.33 11.84
N VAL A 317 6.08 9.67 12.59
CA VAL A 317 5.75 9.05 13.89
C VAL A 317 4.38 8.38 13.82
N LEU A 318 4.31 7.10 14.21
CA LEU A 318 3.05 6.41 14.46
C LEU A 318 2.48 6.86 15.81
N ILE A 319 1.30 7.48 15.80
CA ILE A 319 0.64 7.96 17.02
C ILE A 319 -0.16 6.85 17.66
N ARG A 320 -1.04 6.19 16.87
CA ARG A 320 -1.94 5.14 17.33
C ARG A 320 -2.36 4.29 16.13
N ALA A 321 -2.59 3.00 16.35
CA ALA A 321 -3.11 2.07 15.36
C ALA A 321 -3.88 0.94 16.04
N HIS A 322 -4.75 0.28 15.27
CA HIS A 322 -5.58 -0.83 15.73
C HIS A 322 -5.56 -1.99 14.71
N PRO A 323 -5.48 -3.25 15.17
CA PRO A 323 -5.64 -4.42 14.32
C PRO A 323 -7.00 -4.40 13.63
N LEU A 324 -7.08 -4.96 12.42
CA LEU A 324 -8.33 -5.40 11.81
C LEU A 324 -8.14 -6.78 11.17
N PRO A 325 -9.19 -7.61 11.07
CA PRO A 325 -9.16 -8.88 10.34
C PRO A 325 -8.66 -8.73 8.89
N TYR A 326 -7.84 -9.67 8.42
CA TYR A 326 -7.47 -9.77 7.01
C TYR A 326 -8.62 -10.43 6.24
N ARG A 327 -9.25 -9.65 5.35
CA ARG A 327 -10.61 -9.91 4.83
C ARG A 327 -11.63 -9.92 6.00
N GLY A 328 -12.89 -9.59 5.73
CA GLY A 328 -13.91 -9.54 6.79
C GLY A 328 -13.87 -8.39 7.80
N TYR A 329 -12.96 -7.41 7.71
CA TYR A 329 -12.97 -6.23 8.61
C TYR A 329 -14.24 -5.34 8.52
N LEU A 330 -15.12 -5.59 7.54
CA LEU A 330 -16.45 -4.98 7.40
C LEU A 330 -17.61 -5.89 7.83
N GLU A 331 -17.32 -7.08 8.35
CA GLU A 331 -18.30 -7.95 9.03
C GLU A 331 -18.61 -7.36 10.41
N ASP A 332 -17.58 -7.08 11.23
CA ASP A 332 -17.71 -6.27 12.45
C ASP A 332 -17.56 -4.76 12.17
N ARG A 333 -18.60 -4.19 11.54
CA ARG A 333 -18.70 -2.75 11.24
C ARG A 333 -18.64 -1.88 12.49
N ASP A 334 -19.07 -2.39 13.63
CA ASP A 334 -19.12 -1.62 14.88
C ASP A 334 -17.74 -1.54 15.53
N HIS A 335 -16.93 -2.61 15.47
CA HIS A 335 -15.52 -2.53 15.82
C HIS A 335 -14.74 -1.60 14.88
N PHE A 336 -14.92 -1.70 13.56
CA PHE A 336 -14.28 -0.77 12.62
C PHE A 336 -14.60 0.70 12.95
N LEU A 337 -15.86 1.01 13.24
CA LEU A 337 -16.26 2.36 13.65
C LEU A 337 -15.72 2.76 15.03
N ALA A 338 -15.56 1.82 15.97
CA ALA A 338 -14.90 2.10 17.25
C ALA A 338 -13.41 2.44 17.06
N CYS A 339 -12.72 1.78 16.13
CA CYS A 339 -11.36 2.14 15.73
C CYS A 339 -11.31 3.56 15.13
N VAL A 340 -12.26 3.90 14.25
CA VAL A 340 -12.38 5.24 13.67
C VAL A 340 -12.64 6.31 14.73
N ASP A 341 -13.58 6.07 15.66
CA ASP A 341 -13.91 6.98 16.77
C ASP A 341 -12.67 7.26 17.64
N ASP A 342 -11.95 6.22 18.06
CA ASP A 342 -10.78 6.33 18.94
C ASP A 342 -9.57 7.00 18.27
N LEU A 343 -9.29 6.67 17.00
CA LEU A 343 -8.24 7.34 16.22
C LEU A 343 -8.59 8.82 15.98
N PHE A 344 -9.84 9.14 15.65
CA PHE A 344 -10.26 10.53 15.47
C PHE A 344 -10.25 11.32 16.80
N GLN A 345 -10.67 10.71 17.91
CA GLN A 345 -10.59 11.33 19.23
C GLN A 345 -9.13 11.60 19.63
N THR A 346 -8.22 10.66 19.36
CA THR A 346 -6.76 10.86 19.56
C THR A 346 -6.24 12.06 18.75
N TYR A 347 -6.70 12.24 17.50
CA TYR A 347 -6.40 13.45 16.72
C TYR A 347 -7.02 14.72 17.32
N VAL A 348 -8.27 14.68 17.81
CA VAL A 348 -8.94 15.85 18.42
C VAL A 348 -8.14 16.35 19.63
N ASP A 349 -7.60 15.44 20.44
CA ASP A 349 -6.78 15.81 21.60
C ASP A 349 -5.41 16.37 21.19
N LEU A 350 -4.79 15.85 20.14
CA LEU A 350 -3.57 16.43 19.56
C LEU A 350 -3.81 17.79 18.90
N LYS A 351 -4.96 17.99 18.24
CA LYS A 351 -5.32 19.28 17.61
C LYS A 351 -5.50 20.40 18.64
N ARG A 352 -5.88 20.08 19.88
CA ARG A 352 -5.91 21.05 20.99
C ARG A 352 -4.51 21.57 21.34
N GLN A 353 -3.48 20.74 21.18
CA GLN A 353 -2.07 21.10 21.40
C GLN A 353 -1.46 21.78 20.17
N TYR A 354 -1.83 21.32 18.97
CA TYR A 354 -1.28 21.78 17.69
C TYR A 354 -2.39 22.23 16.71
N PRO A 355 -3.03 23.39 16.94
CA PRO A 355 -4.24 23.80 16.23
C PRO A 355 -4.05 24.10 14.74
N SER A 356 -2.81 24.30 14.28
CA SER A 356 -2.45 24.60 12.88
C SER A 356 -2.17 23.38 12.01
N ILE A 357 -2.15 22.16 12.56
CA ILE A 357 -1.82 20.95 11.80
C ILE A 357 -3.10 20.38 11.14
N PRO A 358 -3.13 20.22 9.80
CA PRO A 358 -4.26 19.62 9.08
C PRO A 358 -4.33 18.11 9.31
N LEU A 359 -5.47 17.51 8.96
CA LEU A 359 -5.67 16.06 8.91
C LEU A 359 -6.13 15.65 7.52
N ILE A 360 -5.41 14.71 6.92
CA ILE A 360 -5.84 13.96 5.74
C ILE A 360 -6.37 12.61 6.21
N ILE A 361 -7.56 12.22 5.73
CA ILE A 361 -8.18 10.93 6.02
C ILE A 361 -8.31 10.17 4.70
N ASN A 362 -7.50 9.13 4.54
CA ASN A 362 -7.56 8.19 3.43
C ASN A 362 -8.52 7.06 3.82
N THR A 363 -9.55 6.77 3.00
CA THR A 363 -10.45 5.63 3.26
C THR A 363 -10.08 4.43 2.39
N THR A 364 -10.45 3.24 2.85
CA THR A 364 -10.48 2.05 1.99
C THR A 364 -11.42 2.24 0.77
N GLY A 365 -11.36 1.29 -0.16
CA GLY A 365 -12.10 1.23 -1.43
C GLY A 365 -13.60 1.02 -1.32
N LEU A 366 -14.29 1.81 -0.49
CA LEU A 366 -15.75 1.76 -0.34
C LEU A 366 -16.43 2.43 -1.55
N ASP A 367 -17.17 1.66 -2.33
CA ASP A 367 -18.11 2.21 -3.31
C ASP A 367 -19.36 2.79 -2.62
N LEU A 368 -20.02 3.74 -3.28
CA LEU A 368 -21.17 4.45 -2.71
C LEU A 368 -22.45 3.60 -2.63
N THR A 369 -22.52 2.45 -3.30
CA THR A 369 -23.72 1.62 -3.42
C THR A 369 -23.78 0.51 -2.36
N SER A 370 -22.73 -0.30 -2.23
CA SER A 370 -22.65 -1.40 -1.26
C SER A 370 -22.36 -0.91 0.16
N ASN A 371 -21.56 0.16 0.28
CA ASN A 371 -20.98 0.63 1.54
C ASN A 371 -21.52 2.00 2.00
N LEU A 372 -22.73 2.37 1.57
CA LEU A 372 -23.33 3.66 1.91
C LEU A 372 -23.49 3.87 3.42
N ASP A 373 -24.00 2.87 4.15
CA ASP A 373 -24.23 2.98 5.60
C ASP A 373 -22.93 3.29 6.36
N ILE A 374 -21.88 2.51 6.13
CA ILE A 374 -20.60 2.67 6.82
C ILE A 374 -19.96 4.04 6.51
N LEU A 375 -20.04 4.49 5.24
CA LEU A 375 -19.58 5.82 4.83
C LEU A 375 -20.37 6.95 5.52
N LEU A 376 -21.70 6.86 5.57
CA LEU A 376 -22.53 7.86 6.26
C LEU A 376 -22.25 7.89 7.77
N ARG A 377 -22.10 6.72 8.40
CA ARG A 377 -21.72 6.61 9.82
C ARG A 377 -20.35 7.25 10.07
N MET A 378 -19.35 7.06 9.20
CA MET A 378 -18.05 7.74 9.29
C MET A 378 -18.16 9.26 9.15
N ILE A 379 -18.90 9.76 8.15
CA ILE A 379 -19.08 11.21 7.90
C ILE A 379 -19.78 11.91 9.08
N LEU A 380 -20.75 11.25 9.72
CA LEU A 380 -21.47 11.79 10.88
C LEU A 380 -20.63 11.81 12.17
N ARG A 381 -19.64 10.92 12.28
CA ARG A 381 -18.72 10.83 13.45
C ARG A 381 -17.58 11.84 13.37
N ILE A 382 -17.08 12.10 12.18
CA ILE A 382 -15.88 12.92 11.96
C ILE A 382 -16.29 14.34 11.58
N ARG A 383 -15.84 15.33 12.37
CA ARG A 383 -16.03 16.75 12.04
C ARG A 383 -15.12 17.17 10.88
N LEU A 384 -15.61 16.96 9.66
CA LEU A 384 -14.94 17.33 8.43
C LEU A 384 -15.04 18.84 8.14
N GLN A 385 -14.12 19.32 7.31
CA GLN A 385 -14.22 20.62 6.62
C GLN A 385 -14.36 20.41 5.11
N ASN A 386 -13.67 19.38 4.59
CA ASN A 386 -13.75 18.95 3.19
C ASN A 386 -14.07 17.45 3.11
N LEU A 387 -14.95 17.08 2.17
CA LEU A 387 -15.20 15.70 1.75
C LEU A 387 -15.01 15.60 0.24
N PHE A 388 -14.01 14.83 -0.18
CA PHE A 388 -13.62 14.65 -1.57
C PHE A 388 -14.04 13.28 -2.07
N HIS A 389 -14.89 13.25 -3.09
CA HIS A 389 -15.25 12.03 -3.80
C HIS A 389 -14.38 11.88 -5.05
N ILE A 390 -13.62 10.79 -5.16
CA ILE A 390 -12.80 10.49 -6.33
C ILE A 390 -13.36 9.24 -7.00
N GLY A 391 -14.03 9.44 -8.13
CA GLY A 391 -14.74 8.39 -8.84
C GLY A 391 -15.50 8.93 -10.05
N ASN A 392 -16.01 8.03 -10.88
CA ASN A 392 -16.87 8.43 -12.00
C ASN A 392 -18.14 9.11 -11.46
N LEU A 393 -18.72 10.01 -12.27
CA LEU A 393 -20.05 10.53 -11.97
C LEU A 393 -21.06 9.37 -12.03
N PRO A 394 -22.00 9.30 -11.07
CA PRO A 394 -22.94 8.19 -10.99
C PRO A 394 -23.84 8.15 -12.23
N SER A 395 -24.05 6.96 -12.79
CA SER A 395 -24.78 6.74 -14.05
C SER A 395 -26.09 5.96 -13.89
N ASP A 396 -26.16 5.07 -12.91
CA ASP A 396 -27.36 4.30 -12.55
C ASP A 396 -28.15 4.98 -11.42
N GLU A 397 -29.43 4.64 -11.28
CA GLU A 397 -30.32 5.27 -10.30
C GLU A 397 -29.86 5.07 -8.85
N SER A 398 -29.26 3.92 -8.53
CA SER A 398 -28.81 3.59 -7.17
C SER A 398 -27.61 4.45 -6.77
N SER A 399 -26.58 4.52 -7.61
CA SER A 399 -25.40 5.35 -7.36
C SER A 399 -25.73 6.85 -7.39
N VAL A 400 -26.67 7.29 -8.23
CA VAL A 400 -27.15 8.70 -8.24
C VAL A 400 -27.81 9.04 -6.90
N LYS A 401 -28.68 8.16 -6.39
CA LYS A 401 -29.34 8.34 -5.09
C LYS A 401 -28.32 8.34 -3.94
N ALA A 402 -27.41 7.38 -3.90
CA ALA A 402 -26.38 7.28 -2.87
C ALA A 402 -25.46 8.52 -2.84
N TYR A 403 -24.99 8.97 -4.00
CA TYR A 403 -24.18 10.19 -4.15
C TYR A 403 -24.95 11.44 -3.69
N ALA A 404 -26.24 11.54 -4.02
CA ALA A 404 -27.09 12.62 -3.54
C ALA A 404 -27.25 12.60 -2.01
N THR A 405 -27.42 11.43 -1.40
CA THR A 405 -27.49 11.27 0.07
C THR A 405 -26.19 11.68 0.76
N VAL A 406 -25.03 11.19 0.29
CA VAL A 406 -23.72 11.58 0.83
C VAL A 406 -23.51 13.10 0.73
N LYS A 407 -23.85 13.69 -0.43
CA LYS A 407 -23.77 15.14 -0.62
C LYS A 407 -24.70 15.91 0.33
N ALA A 408 -25.93 15.44 0.55
CA ALA A 408 -26.88 16.08 1.46
C ALA A 408 -26.36 16.08 2.91
N ILE A 409 -25.88 14.94 3.41
CA ILE A 409 -25.30 14.80 4.76
C ILE A 409 -24.01 15.64 4.91
N ALA A 410 -23.18 15.72 3.86
CA ALA A 410 -22.03 16.62 3.86
C ALA A 410 -22.46 18.09 4.01
N LEU A 411 -23.50 18.54 3.29
CA LEU A 411 -24.02 19.90 3.43
C LEU A 411 -24.63 20.17 4.82
N GLU A 412 -25.38 19.21 5.38
CA GLU A 412 -25.97 19.30 6.72
C GLU A 412 -24.90 19.44 7.82
N THR A 413 -23.82 18.66 7.72
CA THR A 413 -22.66 18.75 8.62
C THR A 413 -21.77 19.98 8.38
N ARG A 414 -22.13 20.85 7.42
CA ARG A 414 -21.36 22.04 6.97
C ARG A 414 -19.99 21.69 6.37
N THR A 415 -19.90 20.53 5.74
CA THR A 415 -18.72 20.01 5.04
C THR A 415 -18.75 20.41 3.57
N THR A 416 -17.63 20.89 3.04
CA THR A 416 -17.47 21.20 1.61
C THR A 416 -17.36 19.91 0.81
N PHE A 417 -18.40 19.53 0.08
CA PHE A 417 -18.40 18.35 -0.79
C PHE A 417 -17.90 18.69 -2.20
N THR A 418 -16.83 18.01 -2.65
CA THR A 418 -16.25 18.19 -3.99
C THR A 418 -16.01 16.83 -4.65
N SER A 419 -16.28 16.71 -5.94
CA SER A 419 -16.06 15.48 -6.71
C SER A 419 -14.99 15.67 -7.78
N PHE A 420 -14.19 14.64 -7.99
CA PHE A 420 -13.07 14.59 -8.93
C PHE A 420 -13.22 13.39 -9.84
N ALA A 421 -12.86 13.56 -11.12
CA ALA A 421 -12.67 12.42 -12.02
C ALA A 421 -11.54 11.51 -11.48
N PRO A 422 -11.66 10.18 -11.64
CA PRO A 422 -10.64 9.24 -11.20
C PRO A 422 -9.38 9.34 -12.06
N VAL A 423 -8.25 8.85 -11.54
CA VAL A 423 -7.05 8.63 -12.36
C VAL A 423 -7.33 7.47 -13.32
N PRO A 424 -7.02 7.58 -14.62
CA PRO A 424 -7.17 6.46 -15.55
C PRO A 424 -6.31 5.26 -15.11
N SER A 425 -6.94 4.09 -14.93
CA SER A 425 -6.21 2.86 -14.67
C SER A 425 -5.43 2.46 -15.92
N THR A 426 -4.10 2.48 -15.81
CA THR A 426 -3.19 1.91 -16.81
C THR A 426 -3.01 0.43 -16.48
N GLN A 427 -3.40 -0.46 -17.41
CA GLN A 427 -3.43 -1.92 -17.21
C GLN A 427 -2.03 -2.57 -17.26
N SER A 428 -1.05 -1.97 -16.61
CA SER A 428 0.38 -2.23 -16.85
C SER A 428 1.21 -2.34 -15.57
N SER A 429 0.59 -2.52 -14.40
CA SER A 429 1.38 -2.84 -13.21
C SER A 429 2.02 -4.22 -13.38
N THR A 430 3.33 -4.29 -13.17
CA THR A 430 4.09 -5.55 -13.19
C THR A 430 3.88 -6.38 -11.92
N HIS A 431 3.14 -5.83 -10.95
CA HIS A 431 2.91 -6.36 -9.62
C HIS A 431 1.42 -6.25 -9.27
N THR A 432 0.89 -7.26 -8.59
CA THR A 432 -0.46 -7.30 -8.03
C THR A 432 -0.53 -6.53 -6.70
N ALA A 433 -1.74 -6.33 -6.16
CA ALA A 433 -1.89 -5.78 -4.82
C ALA A 433 -1.25 -6.67 -3.73
N THR A 434 -1.28 -8.00 -3.92
CA THR A 434 -0.67 -8.98 -3.00
C THR A 434 0.85 -8.91 -3.01
N ASP A 435 1.45 -8.72 -4.19
CA ASP A 435 2.90 -8.50 -4.31
C ASP A 435 3.31 -7.21 -3.58
N LEU A 436 2.55 -6.12 -3.78
CA LEU A 436 2.84 -4.84 -3.14
C LEU A 436 2.71 -4.91 -1.60
N ARG A 437 1.71 -5.63 -1.06
CA ARG A 437 1.62 -5.92 0.40
C ARG A 437 2.81 -6.73 0.90
N SER A 438 3.24 -7.74 0.14
CA SER A 438 4.41 -8.56 0.46
C SER A 438 5.69 -7.72 0.49
N MET A 439 5.94 -6.91 -0.53
CA MET A 439 7.06 -5.96 -0.60
C MET A 439 7.06 -4.98 0.59
N GLN A 440 5.89 -4.45 0.93
CA GLN A 440 5.70 -3.52 2.03
C GLN A 440 5.99 -4.15 3.40
N THR A 441 5.55 -5.40 3.59
CA THR A 441 5.73 -6.15 4.83
C THR A 441 7.17 -6.63 4.99
N LEU A 442 7.80 -7.12 3.92
CA LEU A 442 9.22 -7.45 3.88
C LEU A 442 10.07 -6.23 4.28
N SER A 443 9.81 -5.08 3.65
CA SER A 443 10.46 -3.80 3.97
C SER A 443 10.27 -3.38 5.45
N TYR A 444 9.10 -3.64 6.03
CA TYR A 444 8.86 -3.39 7.45
C TYR A 444 9.79 -4.21 8.34
N PHE A 445 9.88 -5.53 8.13
CA PHE A 445 10.72 -6.42 8.94
C PHE A 445 12.22 -6.16 8.79
N HIS A 446 12.68 -5.85 7.58
CA HIS A 446 14.10 -5.57 7.29
C HIS A 446 14.55 -4.15 7.62
N SER A 447 13.66 -3.28 8.08
CA SER A 447 13.98 -1.89 8.46
C SER A 447 14.90 -1.84 9.70
N THR A 448 16.12 -1.35 9.52
CA THR A 448 17.16 -1.34 10.57
C THR A 448 17.24 -0.03 11.37
N GLY A 449 16.80 1.10 10.79
CA GLY A 449 16.90 2.40 11.44
C GLY A 449 16.92 3.58 10.46
N LEU A 450 17.65 4.62 10.86
CA LEU A 450 17.93 5.81 10.05
C LEU A 450 19.45 6.01 9.93
N THR A 451 19.89 6.52 8.79
CA THR A 451 21.26 7.00 8.59
C THR A 451 21.56 8.21 9.48
N VAL A 452 22.83 8.42 9.78
CA VAL A 452 23.34 9.62 10.48
C VAL A 452 23.51 10.82 9.52
N SER A 453 22.98 10.72 8.29
CA SER A 453 23.02 11.82 7.32
C SER A 453 22.00 12.90 7.66
N THR A 454 22.18 14.09 7.06
CA THR A 454 21.20 15.18 7.11
C THR A 454 20.69 15.47 5.69
N PRO A 455 19.40 15.24 5.38
CA PRO A 455 18.41 14.58 6.23
C PRO A 455 18.73 13.08 6.46
N PRO A 456 18.13 12.47 7.50
CA PRO A 456 18.21 11.03 7.70
C PRO A 456 17.42 10.30 6.61
N HIS A 457 17.87 9.10 6.29
CA HIS A 457 17.25 8.19 5.33
C HIS A 457 17.11 6.81 5.97
N ARG A 458 16.11 6.03 5.55
CA ARG A 458 15.90 4.70 6.12
C ARG A 458 17.01 3.73 5.72
N THR A 459 17.41 2.88 6.66
CA THR A 459 18.37 1.81 6.43
C THR A 459 17.68 0.45 6.50
N TYR A 460 18.22 -0.52 5.77
CA TYR A 460 17.67 -1.87 5.63
C TYR A 460 18.75 -2.94 5.73
N SER A 461 18.37 -4.14 6.17
CA SER A 461 19.20 -5.35 6.10
C SER A 461 19.08 -6.00 4.72
N SER A 462 20.18 -6.52 4.17
CA SER A 462 20.14 -7.42 2.99
C SER A 462 20.15 -8.90 3.38
N LYS A 463 20.31 -9.21 4.67
CA LYS A 463 20.32 -10.59 5.19
C LYS A 463 18.91 -11.07 5.51
N PRO A 464 18.56 -12.35 5.22
CA PRO A 464 17.29 -12.96 5.59
C PRO A 464 16.90 -12.80 7.06
N LEU A 465 15.61 -12.87 7.36
CA LEU A 465 15.10 -12.79 8.72
C LEU A 465 15.60 -13.91 9.65
N SER A 466 16.10 -15.03 9.10
CA SER A 466 16.75 -16.11 9.86
C SER A 466 17.99 -15.64 10.65
N PHE A 467 18.65 -14.56 10.20
CA PHE A 467 19.80 -13.94 10.87
C PHE A 467 19.41 -13.03 12.05
N LEU A 468 18.11 -12.74 12.24
CA LEU A 468 17.64 -11.98 13.40
C LEU A 468 17.49 -12.88 14.62
N THR A 469 18.06 -12.46 15.75
CA THR A 469 17.85 -13.12 17.05
C THR A 469 16.38 -13.00 17.46
N PRO A 470 15.65 -14.11 17.67
CA PRO A 470 14.25 -14.05 18.08
C PRO A 470 14.08 -13.64 19.53
N TRP A 471 12.97 -12.96 19.81
CA TRP A 471 12.46 -12.74 21.17
C TRP A 471 11.71 -13.98 21.65
N GLU A 472 12.04 -14.48 22.84
CA GLU A 472 11.38 -15.63 23.45
C GLU A 472 10.27 -15.21 24.41
N PHE A 473 9.02 -15.49 24.05
CA PHE A 473 7.86 -15.26 24.91
C PHE A 473 7.41 -16.60 25.54
N THR A 474 7.54 -16.71 26.85
CA THR A 474 7.02 -17.86 27.61
C THR A 474 5.50 -17.77 27.67
N TYR A 475 4.77 -18.78 27.22
CA TYR A 475 3.30 -18.85 27.23
C TYR A 475 2.75 -19.88 28.22
N SER A 476 3.59 -20.77 28.76
CA SER A 476 3.25 -21.71 29.82
C SER A 476 4.24 -21.52 30.96
N GLU A 477 3.77 -21.45 32.20
CA GLU A 477 4.68 -21.41 33.35
C GLU A 477 5.46 -22.72 33.44
N VAL A 478 6.77 -22.59 33.71
CA VAL A 478 7.71 -23.68 33.96
C VAL A 478 8.52 -23.29 35.20
N SER A 479 9.18 -24.25 35.85
CA SER A 479 9.96 -24.00 37.09
C SER A 479 11.05 -22.90 36.98
N THR A 480 11.44 -22.53 35.76
CA THR A 480 12.45 -21.52 35.45
C THR A 480 11.89 -20.23 34.82
N SER A 481 10.60 -20.16 34.47
CA SER A 481 10.04 -19.06 33.68
C SER A 481 8.55 -18.83 33.91
N CYS A 482 8.19 -17.57 34.17
CA CYS A 482 6.79 -17.13 34.28
C CYS A 482 6.21 -16.82 32.88
N GLN A 483 4.89 -16.84 32.76
CA GLN A 483 4.18 -16.45 31.54
C GLN A 483 4.43 -14.97 31.19
N GLY A 484 4.67 -14.68 29.91
CA GLY A 484 5.12 -13.39 29.37
C GLY A 484 4.06 -12.57 28.61
N PHE A 485 2.84 -13.10 28.44
CA PHE A 485 1.69 -12.41 27.83
C PHE A 485 0.39 -13.11 28.24
N ILE A 486 -0.78 -12.49 28.08
CA ILE A 486 -2.09 -13.03 28.47
C ILE A 486 -2.43 -14.27 27.63
N GLY A 487 -2.49 -14.13 26.31
CA GLY A 487 -2.76 -15.22 25.37
C GLY A 487 -2.89 -14.74 23.92
N PHE A 488 -3.28 -15.65 23.02
CA PHE A 488 -3.55 -15.36 21.62
C PHE A 488 -5.02 -14.97 21.38
N LEU A 489 -5.25 -13.88 20.64
CA LEU A 489 -6.54 -13.49 20.09
C LEU A 489 -6.60 -13.90 18.61
N ILE A 490 -7.69 -14.56 18.20
CA ILE A 490 -7.82 -15.14 16.86
C ILE A 490 -8.91 -14.38 16.08
N LEU A 491 -8.49 -13.46 15.22
CA LEU A 491 -9.36 -12.63 14.37
C LEU A 491 -9.39 -13.12 12.91
N SER A 492 -9.22 -14.43 12.70
CA SER A 492 -9.35 -15.12 11.42
C SER A 492 -10.64 -15.93 11.37
N GLU A 493 -10.89 -16.56 10.21
CA GLU A 493 -11.81 -17.71 10.09
C GLU A 493 -11.57 -18.79 11.16
N GLU A 494 -12.59 -19.63 11.37
CA GLU A 494 -12.65 -20.63 12.44
C GLU A 494 -11.42 -21.53 12.48
N THR A 495 -10.54 -21.27 13.45
CA THR A 495 -9.34 -22.09 13.71
C THR A 495 -9.56 -22.94 14.96
N PRO A 496 -9.81 -24.26 14.84
CA PRO A 496 -10.02 -25.12 15.99
C PRO A 496 -8.80 -25.12 16.94
N PRO A 497 -8.98 -25.14 18.28
CA PRO A 497 -7.86 -25.12 19.24
C PRO A 497 -6.85 -26.28 19.08
N LEU A 498 -7.23 -27.36 18.40
CA LEU A 498 -6.32 -28.46 18.06
C LEU A 498 -5.33 -28.11 16.94
N GLN A 499 -5.71 -27.22 16.02
CA GLN A 499 -4.94 -26.79 14.86
C GLN A 499 -4.19 -25.47 15.09
N LEU A 500 -4.52 -24.74 16.15
CA LEU A 500 -4.00 -23.40 16.43
C LEU A 500 -2.46 -23.29 16.38
N ARG A 501 -1.72 -24.29 16.87
CA ARG A 501 -0.24 -24.30 16.74
C ARG A 501 0.21 -24.31 15.28
N THR A 502 -0.48 -25.05 14.41
CA THR A 502 -0.15 -25.14 12.99
C THR A 502 -0.46 -23.82 12.28
N ALA A 503 -1.61 -23.21 12.56
CA ALA A 503 -2.00 -21.91 12.00
C ALA A 503 -1.08 -20.75 12.45
N LEU A 504 -0.61 -20.79 13.70
CA LEU A 504 0.29 -19.76 14.24
C LEU A 504 1.77 -19.92 13.81
N ASN A 505 2.21 -21.11 13.39
CA ASN A 505 3.63 -21.33 13.12
C ASN A 505 4.00 -20.72 11.76
N GLY A 506 4.93 -19.76 11.73
CA GLY A 506 5.31 -19.02 10.51
C GLY A 506 4.45 -17.79 10.22
N CYS A 507 3.38 -17.53 10.97
CA CYS A 507 2.46 -16.43 10.65
C CYS A 507 2.89 -15.06 11.20
N ILE A 508 2.33 -14.00 10.62
CA ILE A 508 2.42 -12.65 11.17
C ILE A 508 1.38 -12.49 12.29
N VAL A 509 1.81 -11.88 13.40
CA VAL A 509 0.95 -11.49 14.52
C VAL A 509 1.18 -10.02 14.89
N GLN A 510 0.21 -9.43 15.58
CA GLN A 510 0.30 -8.07 16.10
C GLN A 510 0.37 -8.10 17.64
N ILE A 511 1.35 -7.41 18.21
CA ILE A 511 1.55 -7.31 19.66
C ILE A 511 0.75 -6.14 20.19
N LEU A 512 -0.23 -6.39 21.06
CA LEU A 512 -1.07 -5.37 21.68
C LEU A 512 -0.83 -5.28 23.18
N GLU A 513 -1.01 -4.08 23.75
CA GLU A 513 -1.23 -3.89 25.17
C GLU A 513 -2.72 -3.61 25.44
N THR A 514 -3.27 -4.17 26.52
CA THR A 514 -4.62 -3.88 27.00
C THR A 514 -4.64 -3.28 28.42
N SER A 515 -5.51 -2.29 28.59
CA SER A 515 -5.89 -1.68 29.87
C SER A 515 -7.21 -2.23 30.42
N ASP A 516 -7.86 -3.19 29.74
CA ASP A 516 -9.11 -3.81 30.18
C ASP A 516 -8.88 -4.72 31.41
N PRO A 517 -9.41 -4.39 32.61
CA PRO A 517 -9.24 -5.20 33.81
C PRO A 517 -9.83 -6.61 33.68
N SER A 518 -10.86 -6.80 32.85
CA SER A 518 -11.51 -8.10 32.67
C SER A 518 -10.59 -9.08 31.94
N LEU A 519 -9.87 -8.62 30.90
CA LEU A 519 -8.89 -9.43 30.18
C LEU A 519 -7.59 -9.60 30.98
N GLN A 520 -7.13 -8.54 31.67
CA GLN A 520 -5.97 -8.64 32.58
C GLN A 520 -6.19 -9.67 33.70
N SER A 521 -7.42 -9.84 34.18
CA SER A 521 -7.76 -10.84 35.22
C SER A 521 -7.65 -12.30 34.73
N GLN A 522 -7.68 -12.53 33.41
CA GLN A 522 -7.56 -13.84 32.78
C GLN A 522 -6.10 -14.28 32.57
N PHE A 523 -5.11 -13.44 32.88
CA PHE A 523 -3.69 -13.80 32.84
C PHE A 523 -3.43 -15.09 33.65
N GLY A 524 -2.83 -16.10 33.00
CA GLY A 524 -2.62 -17.45 33.55
C GLY A 524 -3.84 -18.38 33.50
N ASN A 525 -5.06 -17.84 33.46
CA ASN A 525 -6.35 -18.55 33.62
C ASN A 525 -7.09 -18.86 32.31
N LEU A 526 -6.61 -18.40 31.15
CA LEU A 526 -7.21 -18.68 29.84
C LEU A 526 -7.25 -20.19 29.51
N PRO A 527 -8.20 -20.65 28.67
CA PRO A 527 -8.17 -22.00 28.12
C PRO A 527 -6.92 -22.23 27.27
N ARG A 528 -6.51 -23.50 27.18
CA ARG A 528 -5.23 -23.90 26.57
C ARG A 528 -5.37 -25.06 25.60
N THR A 529 -4.55 -25.07 24.56
CA THR A 529 -4.55 -26.15 23.57
C THR A 529 -4.02 -27.46 24.16
N LYS A 530 -4.78 -28.56 24.02
CA LYS A 530 -4.51 -29.84 24.71
C LYS A 530 -3.11 -30.43 24.49
N LYS A 531 -2.50 -30.19 23.32
CA LYS A 531 -1.20 -30.76 22.93
C LYS A 531 0.00 -29.84 23.15
N SER A 532 -0.20 -28.52 23.16
CA SER A 532 0.92 -27.56 23.15
C SER A 532 0.82 -26.49 24.23
N ASN A 533 -0.21 -26.56 25.07
CA ASN A 533 -0.50 -25.69 26.21
C ASN A 533 -0.58 -24.18 25.90
N ILE A 534 -0.85 -23.84 24.63
CA ILE A 534 -0.91 -22.46 24.14
C ILE A 534 -2.19 -21.81 24.69
N PRO A 535 -2.10 -20.69 25.44
CA PRO A 535 -3.26 -19.95 25.92
C PRO A 535 -3.90 -19.15 24.79
N TYR A 536 -5.23 -19.24 24.66
CA TYR A 536 -6.00 -18.49 23.68
C TYR A 536 -7.23 -17.84 24.33
N ILE A 537 -7.66 -16.71 23.79
CA ILE A 537 -8.90 -16.05 24.20
C ILE A 537 -10.06 -16.82 23.55
N ASP A 538 -10.97 -17.31 24.39
CA ASP A 538 -12.10 -18.13 23.92
C ASP A 538 -13.13 -17.29 23.16
N LYS A 539 -13.94 -17.97 22.35
CA LYS A 539 -15.04 -17.34 21.63
C LYS A 539 -16.12 -16.84 22.60
N CYS A 540 -16.84 -15.80 22.19
CA CYS A 540 -18.06 -15.35 22.86
C CYS A 540 -19.21 -16.35 22.68
N LYS A 541 -20.31 -16.14 23.42
CA LYS A 541 -21.51 -17.01 23.39
C LYS A 541 -22.23 -17.05 22.03
N ASP A 542 -21.87 -16.14 21.13
CA ASP A 542 -22.33 -16.04 19.75
C ASP A 542 -21.38 -16.74 18.76
N ASP A 543 -20.46 -17.58 19.27
CA ASP A 543 -19.44 -18.34 18.52
C ASP A 543 -18.46 -17.44 17.72
N SER A 544 -18.42 -16.13 18.03
CA SER A 544 -17.50 -15.15 17.45
C SER A 544 -16.33 -14.85 18.37
N THR A 545 -15.13 -14.65 17.82
CA THR A 545 -14.01 -14.04 18.57
C THR A 545 -14.12 -12.54 18.44
N LYS A 546 -14.34 -11.83 19.55
CA LYS A 546 -14.48 -10.37 19.50
C LYS A 546 -13.13 -9.67 19.58
N PRO A 547 -12.86 -8.69 18.70
CA PRO A 547 -11.67 -7.88 18.78
C PRO A 547 -11.66 -7.04 20.07
N LEU A 548 -10.47 -6.59 20.50
CA LEU A 548 -10.34 -5.79 21.72
C LEU A 548 -10.95 -4.40 21.52
N ASP A 549 -11.47 -3.80 22.60
CA ASP A 549 -11.97 -2.43 22.56
C ASP A 549 -10.81 -1.45 22.20
N PRO A 550 -10.91 -0.69 21.10
CA PRO A 550 -9.87 0.25 20.65
C PRO A 550 -9.52 1.34 21.68
N ARG A 551 -10.45 1.64 22.60
CA ARG A 551 -10.26 2.66 23.64
C ARG A 551 -9.36 2.19 24.77
N THR A 552 -9.39 0.89 25.07
CA THR A 552 -8.59 0.26 26.15
C THR A 552 -7.39 -0.52 25.62
N SER A 553 -7.25 -0.70 24.30
CA SER A 553 -6.13 -1.41 23.68
C SER A 553 -5.24 -0.51 22.83
N ARG A 554 -4.01 -0.95 22.60
CA ARG A 554 -3.00 -0.24 21.80
C ARG A 554 -2.12 -1.24 21.05
N LEU A 555 -2.01 -1.08 19.73
CA LEU A 555 -1.00 -1.78 18.93
C LEU A 555 0.42 -1.27 19.28
N ILE A 556 1.32 -2.21 19.57
CA ILE A 556 2.74 -1.95 19.87
C ILE A 556 3.57 -2.10 18.60
N CYS A 557 3.51 -3.26 17.94
CA CYS A 557 4.18 -3.53 16.68
C CYS A 557 3.59 -4.77 15.98
N THR A 558 3.99 -4.98 14.73
CA THR A 558 3.76 -6.23 14.00
C THR A 558 5.00 -7.12 14.13
N ALA A 559 4.81 -8.43 14.30
CA ALA A 559 5.85 -9.41 14.57
C ALA A 559 5.63 -10.70 13.75
N LEU A 560 6.68 -11.48 13.52
CA LEU A 560 6.62 -12.75 12.80
C LEU A 560 6.88 -13.91 13.76
N ILE A 561 6.00 -14.91 13.82
CA ILE A 561 6.26 -16.14 14.58
C ILE A 561 7.27 -16.99 13.83
N ARG A 562 8.52 -17.03 14.32
CA ARG A 562 9.57 -17.92 13.82
C ARG A 562 9.26 -19.38 14.14
N GLY A 563 8.75 -19.64 15.34
CA GLY A 563 8.51 -21.02 15.78
C GLY A 563 8.01 -21.16 17.21
N PHE A 564 7.48 -22.35 17.51
CA PHE A 564 7.13 -22.78 18.87
C PHE A 564 8.13 -23.80 19.40
N LEU A 565 8.46 -23.69 20.69
CA LEU A 565 9.22 -24.66 21.49
C LEU A 565 8.30 -25.23 22.59
N PRO A 566 7.43 -26.22 22.30
CA PRO A 566 6.39 -26.67 23.22
C PRO A 566 6.92 -27.24 24.53
N GLU A 567 8.04 -27.98 24.46
CA GLU A 567 8.71 -28.57 25.63
C GLU A 567 9.21 -27.51 26.64
N LYS A 568 9.42 -26.27 26.19
CA LYS A 568 9.77 -25.12 27.03
C LYS A 568 8.58 -24.19 27.30
N GLY A 569 7.44 -24.41 26.65
CA GLY A 569 6.31 -23.47 26.67
C GLY A 569 6.65 -22.09 26.10
N VAL A 570 7.51 -22.01 25.07
CA VAL A 570 8.01 -20.74 24.49
C VAL A 570 7.58 -20.58 23.04
N VAL A 571 7.20 -19.36 22.64
CA VAL A 571 7.06 -18.93 21.24
C VAL A 571 8.17 -17.93 20.90
N GLN A 572 8.74 -18.06 19.71
CA GLN A 572 9.81 -17.21 19.19
C GLN A 572 9.25 -16.20 18.19
N LEU A 573 9.45 -14.91 18.46
CA LEU A 573 9.00 -13.80 17.61
C LEU A 573 10.18 -13.04 17.01
N LEU A 574 10.10 -12.72 15.72
CA LEU A 574 10.97 -11.74 15.07
C LEU A 574 10.25 -10.38 15.09
N VAL A 575 10.97 -9.36 15.55
CA VAL A 575 10.50 -7.98 15.66
C VAL A 575 11.49 -7.10 14.88
N PRO A 576 11.04 -6.15 14.05
CA PRO A 576 11.95 -5.30 13.30
C PRO A 576 12.92 -4.55 14.22
N LYS A 577 14.16 -4.33 13.78
CA LYS A 577 15.19 -3.67 14.60
C LYS A 577 14.77 -2.28 15.10
N THR A 578 14.02 -1.56 14.26
CA THR A 578 13.38 -0.27 14.59
C THR A 578 12.37 -0.31 15.75
N HIS A 579 11.85 -1.48 16.09
CA HIS A 579 10.79 -1.69 17.08
C HIS A 579 11.25 -2.47 18.32
N GLU A 580 12.46 -3.05 18.34
CA GLU A 580 13.01 -3.79 19.49
C GLU A 580 12.92 -3.02 20.82
N VAL A 581 13.11 -1.69 20.79
CA VAL A 581 13.05 -0.83 21.98
C VAL A 581 11.71 -0.95 22.73
N LEU A 582 10.62 -1.28 22.03
CA LEU A 582 9.30 -1.47 22.62
C LEU A 582 9.20 -2.76 23.45
N MET A 583 9.99 -3.79 23.13
CA MET A 583 9.89 -5.10 23.79
C MET A 583 10.31 -5.04 25.26
N TYR A 584 11.28 -4.17 25.59
CA TYR A 584 11.72 -3.95 26.98
C TYR A 584 10.67 -3.33 27.90
N GLY A 585 9.62 -2.71 27.33
CA GLY A 585 8.56 -2.03 28.08
C GLY A 585 7.32 -2.89 28.36
N LEU A 586 7.22 -4.08 27.78
CA LEU A 586 6.00 -4.90 27.81
C LEU A 586 5.68 -5.44 29.21
N ASP A 587 4.44 -5.26 29.64
CA ASP A 587 3.88 -5.90 30.83
C ASP A 587 3.18 -7.22 30.44
N PRO A 588 3.63 -8.39 30.94
CA PRO A 588 2.98 -9.68 30.67
C PRO A 588 1.49 -9.72 30.97
N ARG A 589 1.03 -8.97 31.98
CA ARG A 589 -0.39 -8.92 32.37
C ARG A 589 -1.24 -8.06 31.45
N LYS A 590 -0.63 -7.33 30.51
CA LYS A 590 -1.29 -6.47 29.52
C LYS A 590 -1.07 -6.93 28.08
N THR A 591 -0.04 -7.72 27.82
CA THR A 591 0.35 -8.11 26.45
C THR A 591 -0.61 -9.16 25.88
N VAL A 592 -1.09 -8.96 24.65
CA VAL A 592 -1.91 -9.90 23.87
C VAL A 592 -1.27 -10.07 22.49
N LEU A 593 -1.26 -11.29 21.94
CA LEU A 593 -0.80 -11.54 20.58
C LEU A 593 -2.00 -11.80 19.68
N VAL A 594 -2.19 -10.98 18.64
CA VAL A 594 -3.34 -11.03 17.73
C VAL A 594 -2.93 -11.68 16.42
N PHE A 595 -3.66 -12.72 16.02
CA PHE A 595 -3.52 -13.42 14.75
C PHE A 595 -4.75 -13.21 13.87
N GLY A 596 -4.60 -13.35 12.55
CA GLY A 596 -5.69 -13.17 11.57
C GLY A 596 -5.74 -11.79 10.92
N CYS A 597 -4.85 -10.87 11.28
CA CYS A 597 -4.81 -9.52 10.70
C CYS A 597 -4.01 -9.40 9.40
N CYS A 598 -3.13 -10.37 9.11
CA CYS A 598 -2.21 -10.31 7.98
C CYS A 598 -2.19 -11.65 7.22
N GLU A 599 -1.90 -11.59 5.92
CA GLU A 599 -1.57 -12.75 5.10
C GLU A 599 -0.36 -13.53 5.63
N TYR A 600 -0.27 -14.80 5.24
CA TYR A 600 0.93 -15.60 5.48
C TYR A 600 2.13 -15.03 4.69
N PRO A 601 3.30 -14.86 5.33
CA PRO A 601 4.46 -14.25 4.69
C PRO A 601 5.25 -15.28 3.88
N GLU A 602 4.71 -15.71 2.73
CA GLU A 602 5.36 -16.67 1.83
C GLU A 602 6.78 -16.24 1.44
N TRP A 603 6.98 -14.93 1.26
CA TRP A 603 8.29 -14.32 1.01
C TRP A 603 9.31 -14.65 2.11
N ALA A 604 8.90 -14.68 3.39
CA ALA A 604 9.78 -14.91 4.54
C ALA A 604 10.28 -16.36 4.59
N TYR A 605 9.48 -17.32 4.10
CA TYR A 605 9.89 -18.72 4.03
C TYR A 605 10.96 -18.95 2.95
N MET A 606 10.99 -18.11 1.90
CA MET A 606 11.88 -18.29 0.76
C MET A 606 13.19 -17.49 0.84
N GLU A 607 13.34 -16.56 1.79
CA GLU A 607 14.48 -15.63 1.81
C GLU A 607 15.84 -16.34 1.88
N ASP A 608 15.97 -17.36 2.74
CA ASP A 608 17.21 -18.13 2.91
C ASP A 608 17.59 -18.83 1.60
N ALA A 609 16.62 -19.48 0.93
CA ALA A 609 16.84 -20.17 -0.34
C ALA A 609 17.27 -19.21 -1.46
N TYR A 610 16.66 -18.02 -1.56
CA TYR A 610 17.08 -17.00 -2.53
C TYR A 610 18.47 -16.42 -2.19
N TYR A 611 18.73 -16.18 -0.91
CA TYR A 611 20.03 -15.69 -0.43
C TYR A 611 21.16 -16.64 -0.79
N ASP A 612 21.01 -17.93 -0.50
CA ASP A 612 22.00 -18.97 -0.81
C ASP A 612 22.27 -19.07 -2.32
N VAL A 613 21.21 -19.12 -3.15
CA VAL A 613 21.34 -19.13 -4.62
C VAL A 613 22.09 -17.90 -5.12
N SER A 614 21.82 -16.71 -4.58
CA SER A 614 22.52 -15.49 -4.98
C SER A 614 24.02 -15.51 -4.59
N HIS A 615 24.37 -16.07 -3.44
CA HIS A 615 25.78 -16.17 -2.99
C HIS A 615 26.57 -17.21 -3.79
N MET A 616 25.93 -18.33 -4.16
CA MET A 616 26.51 -19.32 -5.06
C MET A 616 26.80 -18.73 -6.45
N GLN A 617 25.93 -17.85 -6.96
CA GLN A 617 26.12 -17.19 -8.25
C GLN A 617 27.23 -16.13 -8.23
N ASP A 618 27.41 -15.43 -7.11
CA ASP A 618 28.47 -14.42 -6.93
C ASP A 618 29.88 -15.03 -6.71
N GLY A 619 29.97 -16.36 -6.51
CA GLY A 619 31.25 -17.05 -6.30
C GLY A 619 31.88 -16.82 -4.93
N CYS A 620 31.12 -16.32 -3.96
CA CYS A 620 31.54 -16.21 -2.56
C CYS A 620 31.55 -17.61 -1.91
N GLU A 621 32.58 -17.93 -1.12
CA GLU A 621 32.49 -19.05 -0.18
C GLU A 621 31.33 -18.76 0.78
N ALA A 622 30.36 -19.68 0.83
CA ALA A 622 29.21 -19.53 1.71
C ALA A 622 29.65 -19.57 3.18
N ASP A 623 29.04 -18.72 4.02
CA ASP A 623 29.25 -18.72 5.47
C ASP A 623 29.06 -20.14 6.04
N GLU A 624 29.83 -20.50 7.09
CA GLU A 624 29.92 -21.86 7.64
C GLU A 624 28.55 -22.46 8.03
N GLY A 625 27.90 -23.14 7.07
CA GLY A 625 26.55 -23.66 7.21
C GLY A 625 26.01 -24.34 5.94
N VAL A 626 26.37 -23.85 4.76
CA VAL A 626 25.91 -24.41 3.48
C VAL A 626 26.62 -25.74 3.19
N ARG A 627 25.85 -26.83 3.11
CA ARG A 627 26.32 -28.16 2.71
C ARG A 627 26.31 -28.29 1.19
N GLN A 628 27.17 -29.15 0.67
CA GLN A 628 27.48 -29.24 -0.76
C GLN A 628 26.43 -29.94 -1.64
N ASP A 629 25.25 -30.29 -1.10
CA ASP A 629 24.22 -31.12 -1.73
C ASP A 629 22.86 -30.38 -1.80
N GLY A 630 22.72 -29.47 -2.77
CA GLY A 630 21.46 -28.77 -3.05
C GLY A 630 21.07 -27.69 -2.03
N VAL A 631 20.02 -26.93 -2.36
CA VAL A 631 19.41 -25.97 -1.42
C VAL A 631 18.36 -26.74 -0.63
N ASP A 632 18.62 -26.97 0.67
CA ASP A 632 17.64 -27.57 1.58
C ASP A 632 16.42 -26.65 1.66
N LEU A 633 15.27 -27.12 1.14
CA LEU A 633 14.05 -26.31 1.14
C LEU A 633 13.50 -26.20 2.57
N PRO A 634 13.18 -24.97 3.04
CA PRO A 634 12.66 -24.75 4.38
C PRO A 634 11.24 -25.31 4.53
N PRO A 635 10.72 -25.41 5.77
CA PRO A 635 9.35 -25.86 6.01
C PRO A 635 8.33 -25.09 5.17
N TRP A 636 7.25 -25.77 4.77
CA TRP A 636 6.20 -25.28 3.87
C TRP A 636 6.61 -25.00 2.42
N VAL A 637 7.90 -25.11 2.06
CA VAL A 637 8.37 -24.98 0.68
C VAL A 637 8.55 -26.37 0.05
N GLU A 638 8.09 -26.52 -1.19
CA GLU A 638 8.23 -27.75 -1.96
C GLU A 638 8.63 -27.46 -3.40
N SER A 639 9.47 -28.31 -3.99
CA SER A 639 9.86 -28.14 -5.40
C SER A 639 8.77 -28.62 -6.35
N VAL A 640 8.59 -27.93 -7.49
CA VAL A 640 7.65 -28.34 -8.55
C VAL A 640 7.90 -29.78 -8.99
N ALA A 641 9.17 -30.19 -9.15
CA ALA A 641 9.53 -31.56 -9.52
C ALA A 641 9.06 -32.62 -8.50
N LYS A 642 9.01 -32.28 -7.21
CA LYS A 642 8.48 -33.16 -6.15
C LYS A 642 6.95 -33.10 -6.06
N MET A 643 6.33 -31.95 -6.35
CA MET A 643 4.87 -31.86 -6.50
C MET A 643 4.35 -32.66 -7.70
N ASP A 644 5.03 -32.59 -8.85
CA ASP A 644 4.71 -33.40 -10.03
C ASP A 644 4.91 -34.90 -9.74
N GLY A 645 5.98 -35.25 -9.00
CA GLY A 645 6.24 -36.62 -8.55
C GLY A 645 5.25 -37.17 -7.51
N LEU A 646 4.61 -36.30 -6.71
CA LEU A 646 3.51 -36.65 -5.80
C LEU A 646 2.21 -36.99 -6.57
N GLY A 647 2.12 -36.57 -7.83
CA GLY A 647 0.96 -36.76 -8.70
C GLY A 647 -0.22 -35.86 -8.31
N SER A 648 -1.10 -35.58 -9.27
CA SER A 648 -2.16 -34.58 -9.14
C SER A 648 -3.05 -34.78 -7.90
N LEU A 649 -2.78 -34.00 -6.85
CA LEU A 649 -3.52 -34.00 -5.58
C LEU A 649 -4.97 -33.49 -5.74
N ASN A 650 -5.26 -32.79 -6.83
CA ASN A 650 -6.59 -32.25 -7.15
C ASN A 650 -7.44 -33.16 -8.07
N ALA A 651 -7.01 -34.39 -8.35
CA ALA A 651 -7.82 -35.35 -9.09
C ALA A 651 -8.84 -36.04 -8.16
N VAL A 652 -10.14 -35.77 -8.33
CA VAL A 652 -11.22 -36.49 -7.63
C VAL A 652 -11.20 -37.97 -8.02
N ARG A 653 -10.66 -38.84 -7.15
CA ARG A 653 -10.54 -40.28 -7.41
C ARG A 653 -11.77 -41.04 -6.90
N ARG A 654 -12.54 -41.64 -7.82
CA ARG A 654 -13.66 -42.52 -7.48
C ARG A 654 -13.16 -43.90 -7.04
N VAL A 655 -12.96 -44.08 -5.74
CA VAL A 655 -12.45 -45.35 -5.16
C VAL A 655 -13.55 -46.43 -5.15
N ARG A 656 -13.29 -47.59 -5.76
CA ARG A 656 -14.16 -48.79 -5.67
C ARG A 656 -13.64 -49.78 -4.63
N LYS A 657 -13.86 -49.47 -3.34
CA LYS A 657 -14.03 -50.38 -2.18
C LYS A 657 -13.60 -49.72 -0.88
N PHE A 658 -14.35 -49.98 0.18
CA PHE A 658 -13.83 -49.87 1.55
C PHE A 658 -12.65 -50.83 1.72
N HIS A 659 -11.57 -50.35 2.33
CA HIS A 659 -10.56 -51.23 2.92
C HIS A 659 -10.87 -51.35 4.42
N SER A 660 -11.10 -52.58 4.85
CA SER A 660 -10.99 -52.99 6.24
C SER A 660 -9.70 -53.79 6.35
N ASP A 661 -8.78 -53.32 7.20
CA ASP A 661 -7.95 -54.10 8.12
C ASP A 661 -7.30 -53.10 9.12
#